data_AF-A0A0L6JL23-F1
#
_entry.id   AF-A0A0L6JL23-F1
#
_cell.length_a   1.000
_cell.length_b   1.000
_cell.length_c   1.000
_cell.angle_alpha   90.00
_cell.angle_beta   90.00
_cell.angle_gamma   90.00
#
_symmetry.space_group_name_H-M   'P 1'
#
loop_
_entity.id
_entity.type
_entity.pdbx_description
1 polymer ?
#
loop_
_entity_poly.entity_id
_entity_poly.type
_entity_poly.pdbx_seq_one_letter_code
_entity_poly.pdbx_strand_id
1 'polypeptide(L)'
;MSRQTRFNQRKHTENILFDYYMVSSSREDLIHSKFPVYLEKSVYEDMVYSAEVLDKLVRRIIERTVDHKDDMFFHYGEFPLHQLVKSLKLPLPPFFWARFDAFIREDGGIFFSEFNYDKPCAQREIIIAGECSLEENPNLHFIEDFQKAFKNLWDQFGNGAKNPNVAILVDPGHYEEAHLGFLYRDLLKPLGFETIIAGGKNLEVEGDCLYSFGNKIDIILRQFPTEHLYECNDAERILDLYQKGKILLLNDPRVVFGQTKSLFAYLWEMVERRDPFLSDEEVSVIVRTIPKSTLYDPSHMDEVIKNKNDYVIKAAYGRYSHEVYIGCMHNDNEWLETIKTVNSSTRLHILQEFCPVQKQNTMYYNGRFYDETQAMGNYGIYLTNGSFSGVCVRWSRDYLSLDETVWSSPVGIGVSPFSIVKLPSEGRKDIWNNINEKTAFEYGYTGGYTGACESFSLDALVIRQQYFNELEEASEGIWAVIEKTIQLVRENHSIFCPVLGIEDSLQDLITQNVTDHTAFIARLDWGMDPMGNWHMLEINSETPAGLMESIALNNVIKNELKIELRDPNRKLIKLIREVFESIVSDYSRFRPVRNIGFVTDSFSEDWYNTRLLSELLADTPYNIIIGEISGLSARDKRLYLYDEPLDAIYRYYPLDWLANDPYFDGVTLALMENTPSINSPVSFICQSKAFLALVWELNEQGFYEERDSKLIEKYIPKTALTAKKMKGIENYIIKPFFGREGQDITFSFSMENGKTVNSIFQEWVDLKTVQLNLHTTVYSAQNSVCPVIGTYMLSGKFGGIYTRGGSRVTDHNAVYIPTYID
;
A
#
# COMPACT_ATOMS: atom_id res chain seq x y z
N MET A 1 3.65 -26.65 -4.91
CA MET A 1 4.62 -25.55 -4.76
C MET A 1 3.92 -24.25 -5.16
N SER A 2 3.07 -23.71 -4.30
CA SER A 2 2.55 -22.35 -4.42
C SER A 2 3.60 -21.40 -3.86
N ARG A 3 4.38 -20.75 -4.72
CA ARG A 3 5.26 -19.63 -4.32
C ARG A 3 4.39 -18.39 -4.09
N GLN A 4 3.54 -18.39 -3.08
CA GLN A 4 3.23 -17.14 -2.38
C GLN A 4 4.47 -16.84 -1.54
N THR A 5 5.40 -16.12 -2.14
CA THR A 5 6.68 -15.78 -1.53
C THR A 5 6.41 -14.80 -0.41
N ARG A 6 6.23 -15.32 0.82
CA ARG A 6 6.18 -14.51 2.05
C ARG A 6 7.33 -13.51 2.03
N PHE A 7 6.96 -12.24 2.08
CA PHE A 7 7.73 -11.15 1.51
C PHE A 7 8.88 -10.70 2.43
N ASN A 8 10.05 -11.29 2.22
CA ASN A 8 11.32 -10.82 2.77
C ASN A 8 11.91 -9.73 1.85
N GLN A 9 12.22 -8.55 2.39
CA GLN A 9 12.71 -7.42 1.56
C GLN A 9 14.05 -7.75 0.91
N ARG A 10 14.99 -8.30 1.67
CA ARG A 10 16.28 -8.73 1.12
C ARG A 10 16.12 -9.75 0.00
N LYS A 11 15.19 -10.70 0.13
CA LYS A 11 14.89 -11.66 -0.93
C LYS A 11 14.29 -10.99 -2.17
N HIS A 12 13.43 -9.98 -1.97
CA HIS A 12 12.91 -9.17 -3.07
C HIS A 12 14.06 -8.43 -3.78
N THR A 13 14.97 -7.79 -3.03
CA THR A 13 16.18 -7.16 -3.56
C THR A 13 17.07 -8.16 -4.31
N GLU A 14 17.33 -9.34 -3.74
CA GLU A 14 18.13 -10.40 -4.37
C GLU A 14 17.53 -10.82 -5.72
N ASN A 15 16.21 -11.04 -5.79
CA ASN A 15 15.53 -11.33 -7.06
C ASN A 15 15.71 -10.17 -8.05
N ILE A 16 15.58 -8.92 -7.63
CA ILE A 16 15.76 -7.75 -8.50
C ILE A 16 17.19 -7.63 -9.02
N LEU A 17 18.19 -7.87 -8.15
CA LEU A 17 19.60 -7.84 -8.53
C LEU A 17 19.94 -8.91 -9.58
N PHE A 18 19.49 -10.15 -9.37
CA PHE A 18 19.91 -11.29 -10.19
C PHE A 18 19.01 -11.54 -11.40
N ASP A 19 17.69 -11.40 -11.26
CA ASP A 19 16.73 -11.71 -12.33
C ASP A 19 16.48 -10.49 -13.25
N TYR A 20 16.71 -9.26 -12.74
CA TYR A 20 16.46 -8.01 -13.46
C TYR A 20 17.69 -7.15 -13.73
N TYR A 21 18.88 -7.69 -13.45
CA TYR A 21 20.17 -7.02 -13.68
C TYR A 21 20.29 -5.67 -12.96
N MET A 22 19.67 -5.47 -11.79
CA MET A 22 19.88 -4.23 -11.05
C MET A 22 21.34 -4.06 -10.62
N VAL A 23 21.82 -2.81 -10.61
CA VAL A 23 23.16 -2.49 -10.11
C VAL A 23 23.14 -2.54 -8.58
N SER A 24 24.04 -3.35 -8.00
CA SER A 24 24.20 -3.42 -6.55
C SER A 24 24.69 -2.08 -5.99
N SER A 25 24.18 -1.70 -4.84
CA SER A 25 24.53 -0.46 -4.15
C SER A 25 24.40 -0.63 -2.64
N SER A 26 24.99 0.28 -1.86
CA SER A 26 24.85 0.27 -0.40
C SER A 26 23.42 0.50 0.11
N ARG A 27 22.48 0.78 -0.80
CA ARG A 27 21.09 1.10 -0.53
C ARG A 27 20.13 0.20 -1.30
N GLU A 28 20.60 -0.92 -1.85
CA GLU A 28 19.80 -1.79 -2.72
C GLU A 28 18.47 -2.22 -2.08
N ASP A 29 18.45 -2.47 -0.77
CA ASP A 29 17.22 -2.80 -0.02
C ASP A 29 16.25 -1.62 0.13
N LEU A 30 16.66 -0.39 -0.17
CA LEU A 30 15.87 0.83 0.00
C LEU A 30 15.26 1.33 -1.32
N ILE A 31 15.71 0.82 -2.47
CA ILE A 31 15.34 1.34 -3.80
C ILE A 31 13.94 0.88 -4.24
N HIS A 32 13.55 -0.35 -3.90
CA HIS A 32 12.28 -0.93 -4.33
C HIS A 32 11.39 -1.25 -3.14
N SER A 33 10.28 -0.53 -3.04
CA SER A 33 9.19 -0.94 -2.17
C SER A 33 8.44 -2.09 -2.81
N LYS A 34 8.23 -3.16 -2.07
CA LYS A 34 7.38 -4.28 -2.51
C LYS A 34 5.90 -3.92 -2.55
N PHE A 35 5.54 -2.78 -1.95
CA PHE A 35 4.15 -2.39 -1.78
C PHE A 35 3.70 -1.39 -2.88
N PRO A 36 2.71 -1.74 -3.73
CA PRO A 36 2.05 -0.84 -4.65
C PRO A 36 1.48 0.44 -4.04
N VAL A 37 1.49 1.45 -4.89
CA VAL A 37 0.57 2.59 -4.83
C VAL A 37 -0.54 2.40 -5.85
N TYR A 38 -1.72 2.94 -5.57
CA TYR A 38 -2.84 2.94 -6.51
C TYR A 38 -3.08 4.35 -7.05
N LEU A 39 -3.09 4.49 -8.38
CA LEU A 39 -3.52 5.71 -9.05
C LEU A 39 -5.04 5.69 -9.22
N GLU A 40 -5.66 6.84 -8.96
CA GLU A 40 -7.06 7.03 -9.33
C GLU A 40 -7.21 6.87 -10.85
N LYS A 41 -8.25 6.16 -11.26
CA LYS A 41 -8.49 5.84 -12.67
C LYS A 41 -8.56 7.08 -13.57
N SER A 42 -9.24 8.14 -13.11
CA SER A 42 -9.37 9.41 -13.82
C SER A 42 -8.00 10.08 -14.07
N VAL A 43 -7.13 10.10 -13.05
CA VAL A 43 -5.78 10.66 -13.12
C VAL A 43 -4.90 9.84 -14.05
N TYR A 44 -4.96 8.51 -13.95
CA TYR A 44 -4.23 7.61 -14.85
C TYR A 44 -4.66 7.80 -16.31
N GLU A 45 -5.97 7.83 -16.58
CA GLU A 45 -6.52 8.04 -17.92
C GLU A 45 -6.10 9.40 -18.49
N ASP A 46 -6.10 10.47 -17.68
CA ASP A 46 -5.66 11.80 -18.10
C ASP A 46 -4.16 11.85 -18.41
N MET A 47 -3.32 11.17 -17.60
CA MET A 47 -1.89 11.02 -17.85
C MET A 47 -1.61 10.29 -19.17
N VAL A 48 -2.28 9.15 -19.41
CA VAL A 48 -2.09 8.36 -20.62
C VAL A 48 -2.58 9.11 -21.85
N TYR A 49 -3.80 9.63 -21.81
CA TYR A 49 -4.41 10.34 -22.93
C TYR A 49 -3.58 11.57 -23.32
N SER A 50 -3.16 12.36 -22.33
CA SER A 50 -2.37 13.56 -22.59
C SER A 50 -0.98 13.22 -23.16
N ALA A 51 -0.33 12.16 -22.66
CA ALA A 51 0.95 11.70 -23.20
C ALA A 51 0.82 11.25 -24.67
N GLU A 52 -0.22 10.50 -25.04
CA GLU A 52 -0.44 10.05 -26.42
C GLU A 52 -0.76 11.20 -27.40
N VAL A 53 -1.52 12.22 -26.95
CA VAL A 53 -1.77 13.43 -27.75
C VAL A 53 -0.46 14.21 -27.95
N LEU A 54 0.30 14.41 -26.88
CA LEU A 54 1.57 15.13 -26.93
C LEU A 54 2.61 14.39 -27.78
N ASP A 55 2.73 13.06 -27.71
CA ASP A 55 3.64 12.29 -28.56
C ASP A 55 3.36 12.51 -30.06
N LYS A 56 2.09 12.44 -30.46
CA LYS A 56 1.68 12.71 -31.85
C LYS A 56 2.03 14.13 -32.28
N LEU A 57 1.79 15.13 -31.41
CA LEU A 57 2.14 16.52 -31.68
C LEU A 57 3.66 16.70 -31.81
N VAL A 58 4.44 16.14 -30.88
CA VAL A 58 5.91 16.22 -30.88
C VAL A 58 6.48 15.60 -32.15
N ARG A 59 5.95 14.46 -32.61
CA ARG A 59 6.34 13.85 -33.90
C ARG A 59 6.12 14.81 -35.07
N ARG A 60 4.93 15.43 -35.16
CA ARG A 60 4.64 16.43 -36.20
C ARG A 60 5.58 17.65 -36.13
N ILE A 61 5.93 18.08 -34.92
CA ILE A 61 6.89 19.18 -34.71
C ILE A 61 8.30 18.78 -35.17
N ILE A 62 8.75 17.56 -34.89
CA ILE A 62 10.04 17.04 -35.33
C ILE A 62 10.11 16.97 -36.86
N GLU A 63 9.08 16.41 -37.50
CA GLU A 63 8.97 16.37 -38.97
C GLU A 63 9.09 17.78 -39.58
N ARG A 64 8.35 18.75 -39.01
CA ARG A 64 8.40 20.15 -39.46
C ARG A 64 9.77 20.80 -39.20
N THR A 65 10.41 20.51 -38.07
CA THR A 65 11.76 21.00 -37.72
C THR A 65 12.80 20.55 -38.73
N VAL A 66 12.72 19.28 -39.15
CA VAL A 66 13.64 18.66 -40.12
C VAL A 66 13.40 19.18 -41.53
N ASP A 67 12.15 19.47 -41.91
CA ASP A 67 11.81 19.96 -43.26
C ASP A 67 11.98 21.48 -43.46
N HIS A 68 12.09 22.25 -42.40
CA HIS A 68 12.22 23.70 -42.47
C HIS A 68 13.53 24.14 -43.15
N LYS A 69 13.43 24.99 -44.18
CA LYS A 69 14.58 25.45 -44.99
C LYS A 69 15.46 26.48 -44.29
N ASP A 70 14.89 27.30 -43.41
CA ASP A 70 15.65 28.22 -42.57
C ASP A 70 16.17 27.53 -41.31
N ASP A 71 17.30 28.00 -40.77
CA ASP A 71 18.12 27.28 -39.80
C ASP A 71 17.40 26.89 -38.49
N MET A 72 16.30 27.56 -38.09
CA MET A 72 15.60 27.22 -36.84
C MET A 72 14.08 27.41 -36.91
N PHE A 73 13.33 26.29 -36.82
CA PHE A 73 11.87 26.29 -36.67
C PHE A 73 11.44 26.72 -35.25
N PHE A 74 12.20 26.31 -34.23
CA PHE A 74 12.17 26.84 -32.86
C PHE A 74 13.55 26.73 -32.22
N HIS A 75 13.76 27.38 -31.07
CA HIS A 75 15.03 27.33 -30.35
C HIS A 75 15.16 26.02 -29.57
N TYR A 76 15.99 25.08 -30.03
CA TYR A 76 16.19 23.78 -29.38
C TYR A 76 17.54 23.63 -28.63
N GLY A 77 18.49 24.56 -28.82
CA GLY A 77 19.84 24.50 -28.25
C GLY A 77 20.84 23.76 -29.15
N GLU A 78 22.12 24.11 -29.06
CA GLU A 78 23.18 23.55 -29.91
C GLU A 78 23.79 22.27 -29.30
N PHE A 79 24.06 21.27 -30.13
CA PHE A 79 24.81 20.06 -29.76
C PHE A 79 25.65 19.56 -30.96
N PRO A 80 26.75 18.81 -30.76
CA PRO A 80 27.80 18.64 -31.77
C PRO A 80 27.35 18.10 -33.15
N LEU A 81 26.37 17.19 -33.20
CA LEU A 81 25.87 16.60 -34.46
C LEU A 81 24.52 17.17 -34.93
N HIS A 82 24.06 18.30 -34.38
CA HIS A 82 22.70 18.81 -34.63
C HIS A 82 22.38 19.04 -36.12
N GLN A 83 23.32 19.56 -36.90
CA GLN A 83 23.13 19.76 -38.35
C GLN A 83 22.93 18.44 -39.09
N LEU A 84 23.72 17.40 -38.75
CA LEU A 84 23.59 16.08 -39.36
C LEU A 84 22.26 15.44 -38.98
N VAL A 85 21.87 15.50 -37.70
CA VAL A 85 20.58 14.98 -37.22
C VAL A 85 19.41 15.70 -37.90
N LYS A 86 19.47 17.04 -38.03
CA LYS A 86 18.47 17.84 -38.75
C LYS A 86 18.43 17.51 -40.25
N SER A 87 19.55 17.11 -40.84
CA SER A 87 19.63 16.79 -42.27
C SER A 87 19.03 15.43 -42.66
N LEU A 88 18.65 14.59 -41.68
CA LEU A 88 18.07 13.27 -41.92
C LEU A 88 16.69 13.36 -42.60
N LYS A 89 16.59 12.91 -43.85
CA LYS A 89 15.39 12.99 -44.72
C LYS A 89 14.60 11.69 -44.89
N LEU A 90 15.04 10.61 -44.26
CA LEU A 90 14.25 9.38 -44.23
C LEU A 90 12.91 9.57 -43.46
N PRO A 91 11.87 8.76 -43.72
CA PRO A 91 10.62 8.81 -42.95
C PRO A 91 10.86 8.72 -41.43
N LEU A 92 10.06 9.41 -40.62
CA LEU A 92 10.15 9.35 -39.16
C LEU A 92 9.30 8.17 -38.64
N PRO A 93 9.92 7.06 -38.21
CA PRO A 93 9.15 5.94 -37.65
C PRO A 93 8.42 6.37 -36.36
N PRO A 94 7.38 5.65 -35.92
CA PRO A 94 6.93 5.73 -34.53
C PRO A 94 8.12 5.55 -33.60
N PHE A 95 8.16 6.33 -32.52
CA PHE A 95 9.26 6.19 -31.56
C PHE A 95 9.14 4.85 -30.85
N PHE A 96 10.25 4.11 -30.82
CA PHE A 96 10.28 2.79 -30.21
C PHE A 96 9.82 2.86 -28.75
N TRP A 97 10.33 3.84 -28.01
CA TRP A 97 9.77 4.22 -26.72
C TRP A 97 9.84 5.73 -26.48
N ALA A 98 9.03 6.19 -25.54
CA ALA A 98 9.11 7.52 -24.94
C ALA A 98 8.62 7.42 -23.49
N ARG A 99 9.13 8.27 -22.61
CA ARG A 99 8.64 8.39 -21.23
C ARG A 99 8.26 9.84 -20.95
N PHE A 100 7.08 10.04 -20.38
CA PHE A 100 6.61 11.35 -19.93
C PHE A 100 6.63 11.38 -18.41
N ASP A 101 7.36 12.34 -17.82
CA ASP A 101 7.52 12.46 -16.38
C ASP A 101 6.37 13.30 -15.81
N ALA A 102 5.33 12.61 -15.33
CA ALA A 102 4.07 13.18 -14.88
C ALA A 102 4.01 13.33 -13.35
N PHE A 103 3.35 14.38 -12.90
CA PHE A 103 3.12 14.69 -11.49
C PHE A 103 1.66 15.05 -11.28
N ILE A 104 1.16 14.79 -10.07
CA ILE A 104 -0.18 15.22 -9.64
C ILE A 104 -0.01 16.55 -8.92
N ARG A 105 -0.79 17.57 -9.30
CA ARG A 105 -0.73 18.89 -8.68
C ARG A 105 -1.39 18.89 -7.31
N GLU A 106 -0.89 19.73 -6.40
CA GLU A 106 -1.50 19.89 -5.07
C GLU A 106 -2.95 20.42 -5.14
N ASP A 107 -3.26 21.26 -6.14
CA ASP A 107 -4.59 21.84 -6.39
C ASP A 107 -5.48 20.98 -7.32
N GLY A 108 -4.98 19.82 -7.75
CA GLY A 108 -5.70 18.87 -8.60
C GLY A 108 -5.32 18.92 -10.09
N GLY A 109 -5.54 17.80 -10.78
CA GLY A 109 -5.05 17.59 -12.14
C GLY A 109 -3.58 17.18 -12.18
N ILE A 110 -3.01 17.16 -13.38
CA ILE A 110 -1.64 16.67 -13.62
C ILE A 110 -0.77 17.72 -14.31
N PHE A 111 0.53 17.48 -14.33
CA PHE A 111 1.42 18.14 -15.27
C PHE A 111 2.60 17.25 -15.66
N PHE A 112 3.18 17.49 -16.83
CA PHE A 112 4.43 16.88 -17.24
C PHE A 112 5.58 17.86 -16.99
N SER A 113 6.66 17.37 -16.40
CA SER A 113 7.86 18.18 -16.10
C SER A 113 8.93 18.09 -17.18
N GLU A 114 8.95 16.98 -17.93
CA GLU A 114 9.95 16.61 -18.92
C GLU A 114 9.39 15.51 -19.85
N PHE A 115 9.85 15.51 -21.11
CA PHE A 115 9.66 14.40 -22.03
C PHE A 115 11.00 13.72 -22.30
N ASN A 116 11.04 12.40 -22.15
CA ASN A 116 12.24 11.59 -22.27
C ASN A 116 12.11 10.65 -23.47
N TYR A 117 12.62 11.06 -24.63
CA TYR A 117 12.55 10.26 -25.88
C TYR A 117 13.86 9.56 -26.25
N ASP A 118 14.99 10.17 -25.93
CA ASP A 118 16.30 9.76 -26.45
C ASP A 118 16.81 8.46 -25.83
N LYS A 119 16.71 8.41 -24.49
CA LYS A 119 17.11 7.28 -23.65
C LYS A 119 16.23 7.26 -22.39
N PRO A 120 14.94 6.89 -22.51
CA PRO A 120 14.12 6.69 -21.33
C PRO A 120 14.62 5.45 -20.56
N CYS A 121 14.62 5.55 -19.24
CA CYS A 121 14.93 4.45 -18.30
C CYS A 121 13.66 4.01 -17.54
N ALA A 122 13.81 3.12 -16.56
CA ALA A 122 12.75 2.55 -15.70
C ALA A 122 12.00 1.30 -16.25
N GLN A 123 12.53 0.67 -17.30
CA GLN A 123 11.93 -0.55 -17.87
C GLN A 123 11.95 -1.73 -16.89
N ARG A 124 12.98 -1.83 -16.03
CA ARG A 124 13.06 -2.88 -15.00
C ARG A 124 11.90 -2.76 -14.02
N GLU A 125 11.68 -1.54 -13.52
CA GLU A 125 10.64 -1.20 -12.54
C GLU A 125 9.26 -1.51 -13.10
N ILE A 126 9.01 -1.20 -14.38
CA ILE A 126 7.77 -1.54 -15.07
C ILE A 126 7.59 -3.07 -15.13
N ILE A 127 8.62 -3.82 -15.53
CA ILE A 127 8.55 -5.29 -15.60
C ILE A 127 8.30 -5.91 -14.22
N ILE A 128 9.06 -5.50 -13.20
CA ILE A 128 8.91 -5.98 -11.81
C ILE A 128 7.48 -5.69 -11.31
N ALA A 129 6.96 -4.49 -11.58
CA ALA A 129 5.59 -4.14 -11.24
C ALA A 129 4.57 -4.96 -12.03
N GLY A 130 4.84 -5.33 -13.29
CA GLY A 130 4.01 -6.19 -14.12
C GLY A 130 3.83 -7.61 -13.58
N GLU A 131 4.80 -8.12 -12.80
CA GLU A 131 4.71 -9.42 -12.13
C GLU A 131 3.88 -9.39 -10.83
N CYS A 132 3.56 -8.21 -10.32
CA CYS A 132 2.77 -8.07 -9.11
C CYS A 132 1.30 -8.43 -9.39
N SER A 133 0.69 -9.21 -8.49
CA SER A 133 -0.74 -9.51 -8.53
C SER A 133 -1.55 -8.32 -8.01
N LEU A 134 -1.95 -7.43 -8.92
CA LEU A 134 -2.74 -6.22 -8.63
C LEU A 134 -4.12 -6.33 -9.29
N GLU A 135 -5.14 -5.68 -8.71
CA GLU A 135 -6.54 -5.70 -9.20
C GLU A 135 -6.65 -5.21 -10.66
N GLU A 136 -6.04 -4.05 -10.98
CA GLU A 136 -5.78 -3.60 -12.34
C GLU A 136 -4.29 -3.23 -12.47
N ASN A 137 -3.49 -4.13 -13.08
CA ASN A 137 -2.06 -3.91 -13.28
C ASN A 137 -1.80 -3.27 -14.67
N PRO A 138 -1.39 -1.98 -14.74
CA PRO A 138 -1.14 -1.29 -16.00
C PRO A 138 0.13 -1.76 -16.71
N ASN A 139 0.96 -2.58 -16.07
CA ASN A 139 2.26 -3.01 -16.57
C ASN A 139 2.28 -4.47 -17.07
N LEU A 140 1.14 -5.16 -17.01
CA LEU A 140 1.03 -6.61 -17.26
C LEU A 140 1.57 -7.04 -18.63
N HIS A 141 1.44 -6.19 -19.66
CA HIS A 141 1.76 -6.51 -21.05
C HIS A 141 3.03 -5.84 -21.59
N PHE A 142 3.82 -5.21 -20.71
CA PHE A 142 4.95 -4.38 -21.13
C PHE A 142 6.00 -5.18 -21.94
N ILE A 143 6.28 -6.43 -21.56
CA ILE A 143 7.24 -7.29 -22.29
C ILE A 143 6.72 -7.63 -23.69
N GLU A 144 5.47 -8.04 -23.81
CA GLU A 144 4.86 -8.37 -25.10
C GLU A 144 4.81 -7.15 -26.01
N ASP A 145 4.45 -5.99 -25.47
CA ASP A 145 4.38 -4.73 -26.21
C ASP A 145 5.76 -4.29 -26.70
N PHE A 146 6.80 -4.39 -25.86
CA PHE A 146 8.19 -4.16 -26.25
C PHE A 146 8.60 -5.04 -27.44
N GLN A 147 8.36 -6.35 -27.34
CA GLN A 147 8.76 -7.33 -28.37
C GLN A 147 8.01 -7.10 -29.69
N LYS A 148 6.70 -6.88 -29.60
CA LYS A 148 5.83 -6.61 -30.74
C LYS A 148 6.22 -5.31 -31.42
N ALA A 149 6.48 -4.26 -30.65
CA ALA A 149 6.90 -2.97 -31.18
C ALA A 149 8.24 -3.05 -31.90
N PHE A 150 9.22 -3.74 -31.30
CA PHE A 150 10.54 -3.92 -31.89
C PHE A 150 10.43 -4.63 -33.25
N LYS A 151 9.69 -5.75 -33.28
CA LYS A 151 9.46 -6.51 -34.51
C LYS A 151 8.71 -5.69 -35.56
N ASN A 152 7.68 -4.96 -35.17
CA ASN A 152 6.90 -4.12 -36.10
C ASN A 152 7.77 -3.03 -36.75
N LEU A 153 8.66 -2.39 -35.97
CA LEU A 153 9.59 -1.40 -36.53
C LEU A 153 10.59 -2.05 -37.48
N TRP A 154 11.10 -3.24 -37.14
CA TRP A 154 11.97 -3.98 -38.06
C TRP A 154 11.25 -4.36 -39.37
N ASP A 155 10.05 -4.92 -39.28
CA ASP A 155 9.29 -5.36 -40.45
C ASP A 155 8.92 -4.19 -41.39
N GLN A 156 8.73 -2.98 -40.85
CA GLN A 156 8.35 -1.79 -41.61
C GLN A 156 9.53 -0.95 -42.12
N PHE A 157 10.59 -0.80 -41.31
CA PHE A 157 11.69 0.14 -41.55
C PHE A 157 13.06 -0.53 -41.70
N GLY A 158 13.13 -1.85 -41.50
CA GLY A 158 14.35 -2.63 -41.65
C GLY A 158 14.80 -2.78 -43.11
N ASN A 159 16.01 -3.32 -43.28
CA ASN A 159 16.64 -3.50 -44.60
C ASN A 159 16.18 -4.80 -45.33
N GLY A 160 15.23 -5.54 -44.75
CA GLY A 160 14.66 -6.78 -45.29
C GLY A 160 15.44 -8.06 -44.92
N ALA A 161 16.46 -8.00 -44.07
CA ALA A 161 17.11 -9.20 -43.55
C ALA A 161 16.13 -10.06 -42.71
N LYS A 162 16.15 -11.38 -42.92
CA LYS A 162 15.25 -12.30 -42.20
C LYS A 162 15.60 -12.44 -40.72
N ASN A 163 16.89 -12.48 -40.41
CA ASN A 163 17.44 -12.60 -39.06
C ASN A 163 18.40 -11.43 -38.84
N PRO A 164 17.90 -10.25 -38.42
CA PRO A 164 18.77 -9.10 -38.17
C PRO A 164 19.71 -9.35 -37.00
N ASN A 165 20.92 -8.81 -37.12
CA ASN A 165 21.83 -8.68 -35.99
C ASN A 165 21.59 -7.33 -35.29
N VAL A 166 21.35 -7.37 -33.99
CA VAL A 166 21.03 -6.20 -33.16
C VAL A 166 22.24 -5.81 -32.32
N ALA A 167 22.72 -4.58 -32.46
CA ALA A 167 23.63 -3.96 -31.51
C ALA A 167 22.82 -3.16 -30.47
N ILE A 168 22.99 -3.45 -29.19
CA ILE A 168 22.48 -2.63 -28.09
C ILE A 168 23.62 -1.67 -27.71
N LEU A 169 23.48 -0.41 -28.12
CA LEU A 169 24.50 0.61 -27.94
C LEU A 169 24.36 1.25 -26.56
N VAL A 170 25.35 1.05 -25.68
CA VAL A 170 25.38 1.52 -24.28
C VAL A 170 26.72 2.19 -23.97
N ASP A 171 26.80 3.03 -22.94
CA ASP A 171 28.10 3.42 -22.40
C ASP A 171 28.61 2.38 -21.39
N PRO A 172 29.69 1.63 -21.67
CA PRO A 172 30.25 0.67 -20.73
C PRO A 172 30.82 1.33 -19.46
N GLY A 173 31.07 2.64 -19.47
CA GLY A 173 31.48 3.41 -18.28
C GLY A 173 30.34 3.67 -17.29
N HIS A 174 29.08 3.57 -17.74
CA HIS A 174 27.89 3.76 -16.92
C HIS A 174 27.23 2.40 -16.64
N TYR A 175 27.50 1.84 -15.45
CA TYR A 175 27.05 0.49 -15.06
C TYR A 175 25.56 0.24 -15.29
N GLU A 176 24.72 1.23 -15.00
CA GLU A 176 23.27 1.12 -15.17
C GLU A 176 22.87 0.82 -16.62
N GLU A 177 23.55 1.45 -17.58
CA GLU A 177 23.30 1.29 -19.02
C GLU A 177 23.75 -0.09 -19.50
N ALA A 178 24.95 -0.50 -19.09
CA ALA A 178 25.48 -1.82 -19.41
C ALA A 178 24.55 -2.94 -18.89
N HIS A 179 24.03 -2.76 -17.68
CA HIS A 179 23.08 -3.68 -17.06
C HIS A 179 21.72 -3.71 -17.76
N LEU A 180 21.19 -2.55 -18.18
CA LEU A 180 20.01 -2.50 -19.05
C LEU A 180 20.26 -3.22 -20.40
N GLY A 181 21.49 -3.15 -20.93
CA GLY A 181 21.88 -3.89 -22.11
C GLY A 181 21.67 -5.40 -21.98
N PHE A 182 21.98 -5.98 -20.81
CA PHE A 182 21.71 -7.41 -20.55
C PHE A 182 20.22 -7.72 -20.50
N LEU A 183 19.43 -6.84 -19.89
CA LEU A 183 17.98 -6.96 -19.86
C LEU A 183 17.40 -6.96 -21.28
N TYR A 184 17.73 -5.96 -22.11
CA TYR A 184 17.20 -5.88 -23.48
C TYR A 184 17.62 -7.07 -24.33
N ARG A 185 18.86 -7.54 -24.19
CA ARG A 185 19.33 -8.76 -24.85
C ARG A 185 18.40 -9.94 -24.51
N ASP A 186 18.08 -10.10 -23.24
CA ASP A 186 17.23 -11.17 -22.76
C ASP A 186 15.77 -11.03 -23.21
N LEU A 187 15.23 -9.81 -23.24
CA LEU A 187 13.90 -9.50 -23.79
C LEU A 187 13.77 -9.78 -25.30
N LEU A 188 14.87 -9.68 -26.04
CA LEU A 188 14.90 -9.91 -27.49
C LEU A 188 15.13 -11.39 -27.86
N LYS A 189 15.60 -12.25 -26.93
CA LYS A 189 15.83 -13.69 -27.19
C LYS A 189 14.63 -14.41 -27.83
N PRO A 190 13.36 -14.19 -27.39
CA PRO A 190 12.21 -14.87 -28.00
C PRO A 190 11.95 -14.50 -29.46
N LEU A 191 12.48 -13.37 -29.94
CA LEU A 191 12.39 -12.97 -31.35
C LEU A 191 13.37 -13.73 -32.26
N GLY A 192 14.35 -14.44 -31.69
CA GLY A 192 15.36 -15.18 -32.44
C GLY A 192 16.42 -14.29 -33.09
N PHE A 193 16.57 -13.06 -32.64
CA PHE A 193 17.58 -12.12 -33.14
C PHE A 193 18.91 -12.30 -32.41
N GLU A 194 20.00 -12.29 -33.17
CA GLU A 194 21.35 -12.26 -32.60
C GLU A 194 21.60 -10.87 -32.02
N THR A 195 22.00 -10.81 -30.75
CA THR A 195 22.08 -9.57 -29.97
C THR A 195 23.48 -9.39 -29.38
N ILE A 196 24.07 -8.23 -29.64
CA ILE A 196 25.42 -7.86 -29.22
C ILE A 196 25.32 -6.58 -28.39
N ILE A 197 25.89 -6.57 -27.19
CA ILE A 197 26.02 -5.35 -26.39
C ILE A 197 27.32 -4.68 -26.81
N ALA A 198 27.24 -3.43 -27.27
CA ALA A 198 28.37 -2.71 -27.84
C ALA A 198 28.51 -1.33 -27.20
N GLY A 199 29.75 -0.94 -26.89
CA GLY A 199 30.09 0.43 -26.56
C GLY A 199 30.33 1.28 -27.81
N GLY A 200 30.35 2.60 -27.66
CA GLY A 200 30.58 3.54 -28.77
C GLY A 200 31.89 3.30 -29.55
N LYS A 201 32.90 2.70 -28.91
CA LYS A 201 34.20 2.35 -29.54
C LYS A 201 34.20 0.99 -30.26
N ASN A 202 33.11 0.22 -30.15
CA ASN A 202 33.00 -1.12 -30.72
C ASN A 202 32.21 -1.15 -32.03
N LEU A 203 31.85 0.02 -32.56
CA LEU A 203 31.17 0.19 -33.84
C LEU A 203 32.16 0.67 -34.89
N GLU A 204 32.13 0.05 -36.07
CA GLU A 204 32.97 0.42 -37.21
C GLU A 204 32.16 0.28 -38.49
N VAL A 205 32.27 1.29 -39.36
CA VAL A 205 31.65 1.26 -40.69
C VAL A 205 32.71 0.84 -41.71
N GLU A 206 32.44 -0.23 -42.46
CA GLU A 206 33.25 -0.66 -43.60
C GLU A 206 32.38 -0.72 -44.85
N GLY A 207 32.66 0.16 -45.82
CA GLY A 207 31.82 0.33 -47.01
C GLY A 207 30.38 0.73 -46.64
N ASP A 208 29.41 -0.05 -47.09
CA ASP A 208 27.97 0.14 -46.84
C ASP A 208 27.44 -0.75 -45.69
N CYS A 209 28.32 -1.25 -44.81
CA CYS A 209 27.97 -2.13 -43.71
C CYS A 209 28.52 -1.62 -42.38
N LEU A 210 27.72 -1.79 -41.32
CA LEU A 210 28.11 -1.54 -39.95
C LEU A 210 28.55 -2.86 -39.31
N TYR A 211 29.63 -2.84 -38.53
CA TYR A 211 30.13 -3.99 -37.81
C TYR A 211 30.31 -3.69 -36.32
N SER A 212 30.15 -4.73 -35.50
CA SER A 212 30.59 -4.74 -34.11
C SER A 212 31.25 -6.07 -33.78
N PHE A 213 32.47 -6.01 -33.25
CA PHE A 213 33.30 -7.20 -32.98
C PHE A 213 33.40 -8.16 -34.19
N GLY A 214 33.45 -7.61 -35.41
CA GLY A 214 33.50 -8.37 -36.67
C GLY A 214 32.16 -8.93 -37.15
N ASN A 215 31.06 -8.77 -36.40
CA ASN A 215 29.72 -9.18 -36.82
C ASN A 215 29.01 -8.01 -37.50
N LYS A 216 28.41 -8.25 -38.66
CA LYS A 216 27.57 -7.24 -39.34
C LYS A 216 26.36 -6.89 -38.47
N ILE A 217 25.99 -5.62 -38.40
CA ILE A 217 24.85 -5.11 -37.63
C ILE A 217 23.78 -4.56 -38.58
N ASP A 218 22.53 -4.90 -38.32
CA ASP A 218 21.36 -4.44 -39.07
C ASP A 218 20.49 -3.45 -38.26
N ILE A 219 20.45 -3.63 -36.94
CA ILE A 219 19.67 -2.78 -36.02
C ILE A 219 20.58 -2.26 -34.91
N ILE A 220 20.50 -0.97 -34.59
CA ILE A 220 21.00 -0.43 -33.33
C ILE A 220 19.81 -0.11 -32.43
N LEU A 221 19.72 -0.75 -31.26
CA LEU A 221 18.91 -0.25 -30.14
C LEU A 221 19.76 0.75 -29.37
N ARG A 222 19.47 2.05 -29.55
CA ARG A 222 20.31 3.10 -29.00
C ARG A 222 19.91 3.44 -27.57
N GLN A 223 20.78 3.06 -26.63
CA GLN A 223 20.77 3.48 -25.23
C GLN A 223 21.98 4.37 -24.94
N PHE A 224 22.25 5.28 -25.88
CA PHE A 224 23.35 6.22 -25.85
C PHE A 224 22.85 7.58 -26.32
N PRO A 225 23.10 8.68 -25.60
CA PRO A 225 22.53 9.99 -25.90
C PRO A 225 22.83 10.53 -27.30
N THR A 226 21.87 11.19 -27.96
CA THR A 226 22.11 11.82 -29.26
C THR A 226 23.14 12.94 -29.14
N GLU A 227 23.05 13.73 -28.07
CA GLU A 227 23.96 14.84 -27.80
C GLU A 227 25.42 14.40 -27.66
N HIS A 228 25.65 13.15 -27.23
CA HIS A 228 26.96 12.54 -27.05
C HIS A 228 27.34 11.58 -28.18
N LEU A 229 26.51 11.43 -29.22
CA LEU A 229 26.73 10.44 -30.27
C LEU A 229 28.06 10.67 -31.03
N TYR A 230 28.59 11.90 -31.03
CA TYR A 230 29.91 12.24 -31.58
C TYR A 230 31.08 11.50 -30.91
N GLU A 231 30.87 10.93 -29.72
CA GLU A 231 31.86 10.15 -28.98
C GLU A 231 31.94 8.70 -29.48
N CYS A 232 30.97 8.25 -30.29
CA CYS A 232 31.00 6.93 -30.93
C CYS A 232 31.93 6.94 -32.16
N ASN A 233 32.65 5.84 -32.36
CA ASN A 233 33.43 5.64 -33.56
C ASN A 233 32.50 5.65 -34.79
N ASP A 234 32.95 6.29 -35.87
CA ASP A 234 32.21 6.39 -37.13
C ASP A 234 30.79 7.00 -37.01
N ALA A 235 30.49 7.78 -35.96
CA ALA A 235 29.14 8.32 -35.71
C ALA A 235 28.48 8.96 -36.94
N GLU A 236 29.20 9.84 -37.66
CA GLU A 236 28.69 10.48 -38.89
C GLU A 236 28.38 9.46 -39.99
N ARG A 237 29.22 8.42 -40.13
CA ARG A 237 29.04 7.36 -41.14
C ARG A 237 27.89 6.42 -40.74
N ILE A 238 27.66 6.19 -39.44
CA ILE A 238 26.49 5.46 -38.94
C ILE A 238 25.21 6.24 -39.30
N LEU A 239 25.18 7.55 -39.11
CA LEU A 239 24.05 8.40 -39.51
C LEU A 239 23.83 8.37 -41.04
N ASP A 240 24.89 8.35 -41.84
CA ASP A 240 24.81 8.18 -43.29
C ASP A 240 24.23 6.82 -43.70
N LEU A 241 24.64 5.72 -43.05
CA LEU A 241 24.04 4.39 -43.27
C LEU A 241 22.55 4.37 -42.90
N TYR A 242 22.18 5.02 -41.79
CA TYR A 242 20.80 5.15 -41.36
C TYR A 242 19.97 5.94 -42.39
N GLN A 243 20.48 7.09 -42.84
CA GLN A 243 19.87 7.90 -43.90
C GLN A 243 19.64 7.11 -45.20
N LYS A 244 20.56 6.20 -45.55
CA LYS A 244 20.47 5.33 -46.72
C LYS A 244 19.55 4.10 -46.51
N GLY A 245 18.97 3.92 -45.33
CA GLY A 245 18.13 2.76 -44.99
C GLY A 245 18.92 1.43 -44.93
N LYS A 246 20.23 1.48 -44.70
CA LYS A 246 21.08 0.28 -44.62
C LYS A 246 21.01 -0.41 -43.26
N ILE A 247 20.78 0.37 -42.21
CA ILE A 247 20.55 -0.06 -40.84
C ILE A 247 19.28 0.60 -40.30
N LEU A 248 18.67 -0.01 -39.28
CA LEU A 248 17.61 0.61 -38.49
C LEU A 248 18.19 1.12 -37.17
N LEU A 249 18.03 2.41 -36.88
CA LEU A 249 18.45 3.02 -35.62
C LEU A 249 17.21 3.31 -34.76
N LEU A 250 16.93 2.43 -33.79
CA LEU A 250 15.84 2.62 -32.83
C LEU A 250 16.20 3.72 -31.84
N ASN A 251 15.18 4.47 -31.41
CA ASN A 251 15.32 5.81 -30.83
C ASN A 251 16.03 6.71 -31.84
N ASP A 252 15.30 7.08 -32.89
CA ASP A 252 15.78 7.93 -33.96
C ASP A 252 16.51 9.16 -33.40
N PRO A 253 17.72 9.53 -33.86
CA PRO A 253 18.44 10.69 -33.34
C PRO A 253 17.64 12.00 -33.34
N ARG A 254 16.66 12.14 -34.25
CA ARG A 254 15.78 13.31 -34.34
C ARG A 254 14.89 13.50 -33.10
N VAL A 255 14.72 12.46 -32.27
CA VAL A 255 13.97 12.57 -31.01
C VAL A 255 14.59 13.56 -30.02
N VAL A 256 15.87 13.91 -30.18
CA VAL A 256 16.55 14.93 -29.35
C VAL A 256 15.80 16.27 -29.36
N PHE A 257 15.14 16.62 -30.47
CA PHE A 257 14.32 17.83 -30.57
C PHE A 257 13.00 17.72 -29.79
N GLY A 258 12.51 16.50 -29.52
CA GLY A 258 11.29 16.26 -28.75
C GLY A 258 11.50 16.28 -27.23
N GLN A 259 12.73 16.03 -26.76
CA GLN A 259 13.05 16.02 -25.32
C GLN A 259 13.57 17.37 -24.80
N THR A 260 13.96 18.30 -25.69
CA THR A 260 14.51 19.59 -25.26
C THR A 260 13.47 20.37 -24.46
N LYS A 261 13.88 20.94 -23.32
CA LYS A 261 12.96 21.65 -22.42
C LYS A 261 12.43 22.93 -23.06
N SER A 262 13.15 23.52 -24.02
CA SER A 262 12.67 24.66 -24.79
C SER A 262 11.48 24.36 -25.70
N LEU A 263 11.18 23.08 -25.96
CA LEU A 263 9.94 22.68 -26.62
C LEU A 263 8.71 23.14 -25.82
N PHE A 264 8.78 23.16 -24.49
CA PHE A 264 7.66 23.59 -23.65
C PHE A 264 7.37 25.07 -23.84
N ALA A 265 8.42 25.89 -23.93
CA ALA A 265 8.31 27.31 -24.25
C ALA A 265 7.71 27.51 -25.65
N TYR A 266 8.12 26.70 -26.61
CA TYR A 266 7.59 26.75 -27.97
C TYR A 266 6.10 26.35 -28.05
N LEU A 267 5.68 25.31 -27.32
CA LEU A 267 4.28 24.92 -27.24
C LEU A 267 3.41 26.05 -26.71
N TRP A 268 3.85 26.76 -25.66
CA TRP A 268 3.15 27.93 -25.13
C TRP A 268 3.14 29.11 -26.11
N GLU A 269 4.25 29.37 -26.81
CA GLU A 269 4.30 30.38 -27.89
C GLU A 269 3.25 30.10 -28.99
N MET A 270 3.11 28.83 -29.40
CA MET A 270 2.11 28.42 -30.39
C MET A 270 0.68 28.60 -29.87
N VAL A 271 0.41 28.25 -28.61
CA VAL A 271 -0.90 28.45 -27.96
C VAL A 271 -1.24 29.94 -27.89
N GLU A 272 -0.32 30.78 -27.42
CA GLU A 272 -0.55 32.22 -27.25
C GLU A 272 -0.78 32.94 -28.59
N ARG A 273 -0.11 32.48 -29.66
CA ARG A 273 -0.31 33.01 -31.01
C ARG A 273 -1.50 32.41 -31.76
N ARG A 274 -2.16 31.41 -31.17
CA ARG A 274 -3.24 30.62 -31.82
C ARG A 274 -2.77 30.05 -33.16
N ASP A 275 -1.59 29.42 -33.15
CA ASP A 275 -0.99 28.84 -34.36
C ASP A 275 -1.92 27.75 -34.93
N PRO A 276 -2.35 27.85 -36.21
CA PRO A 276 -3.26 26.88 -36.83
C PRO A 276 -2.64 25.48 -37.01
N PHE A 277 -1.35 25.30 -36.69
CA PHE A 277 -0.74 23.99 -36.59
C PHE A 277 -1.31 23.16 -35.44
N LEU A 278 -1.75 23.79 -34.34
CA LEU A 278 -2.34 23.09 -33.21
C LEU A 278 -3.84 22.85 -33.45
N SER A 279 -4.32 21.66 -33.11
CA SER A 279 -5.75 21.39 -32.97
C SER A 279 -6.29 21.94 -31.65
N ASP A 280 -7.62 22.12 -31.55
CA ASP A 280 -8.26 22.55 -30.29
C ASP A 280 -8.00 21.55 -29.14
N GLU A 281 -7.91 20.26 -29.46
CA GLU A 281 -7.57 19.18 -28.54
C GLU A 281 -6.12 19.32 -28.03
N GLU A 282 -5.17 19.54 -28.93
CA GLU A 282 -3.75 19.76 -28.59
C GLU A 282 -3.58 21.01 -27.72
N VAL A 283 -4.25 22.12 -28.04
CA VAL A 283 -4.26 23.34 -27.21
C VAL A 283 -4.80 23.04 -25.81
N SER A 284 -5.91 22.31 -25.71
CA SER A 284 -6.50 21.95 -24.41
C SER A 284 -5.56 21.08 -23.55
N VAL A 285 -4.88 20.11 -24.16
CA VAL A 285 -3.90 19.26 -23.46
C VAL A 285 -2.70 20.08 -22.99
N ILE A 286 -2.13 20.94 -23.84
CA ILE A 286 -0.99 21.80 -23.48
C ILE A 286 -1.34 22.68 -22.28
N VAL A 287 -2.46 23.41 -22.35
CA VAL A 287 -2.86 24.37 -21.30
C VAL A 287 -3.08 23.69 -19.95
N ARG A 288 -3.61 22.46 -19.94
CA ARG A 288 -3.89 21.73 -18.70
C ARG A 288 -2.65 21.04 -18.11
N THR A 289 -1.76 20.52 -18.97
CA THR A 289 -0.73 19.56 -18.55
C THR A 289 0.71 20.08 -18.65
N ILE A 290 0.96 21.18 -19.34
CA ILE A 290 2.31 21.74 -19.48
C ILE A 290 2.40 23.03 -18.67
N PRO A 291 3.24 23.11 -17.63
CA PRO A 291 3.41 24.35 -16.86
C PRO A 291 3.81 25.51 -17.77
N LYS A 292 3.31 26.73 -17.49
CA LYS A 292 3.59 27.87 -18.36
C LYS A 292 5.09 28.08 -18.49
N SER A 293 5.58 28.08 -19.74
CA SER A 293 7.01 28.08 -20.03
C SER A 293 7.34 29.13 -21.09
N THR A 294 8.49 29.79 -20.94
CA THR A 294 9.04 30.74 -21.91
C THR A 294 10.54 30.51 -22.06
N LEU A 295 11.15 31.04 -23.12
CA LEU A 295 12.61 31.13 -23.19
C LEU A 295 13.08 32.10 -22.11
N TYR A 296 14.18 31.76 -21.44
CA TYR A 296 14.76 32.63 -20.42
C TYR A 296 15.29 33.91 -21.07
N ASP A 297 14.79 35.06 -20.64
CA ASP A 297 15.25 36.38 -21.08
C ASP A 297 15.84 37.15 -19.88
N PRO A 298 17.16 37.46 -19.90
CA PRO A 298 17.80 38.26 -18.87
C PRO A 298 17.18 39.65 -18.65
N SER A 299 16.43 40.18 -19.62
CA SER A 299 15.77 41.49 -19.51
C SER A 299 14.66 41.51 -18.45
N HIS A 300 14.08 40.36 -18.10
CA HIS A 300 13.01 40.23 -17.10
C HIS A 300 13.52 39.78 -15.72
N MET A 301 14.84 39.84 -15.49
CA MET A 301 15.49 39.29 -14.29
C MET A 301 14.96 39.86 -12.97
N ASP A 302 14.64 41.16 -12.90
CA ASP A 302 14.14 41.78 -11.66
C ASP A 302 12.82 41.16 -11.20
N GLU A 303 11.95 40.76 -12.14
CA GLU A 303 10.71 40.06 -11.85
C GLU A 303 10.98 38.64 -11.33
N VAL A 304 11.87 37.90 -12.02
CA VAL A 304 12.24 36.52 -11.66
C VAL A 304 12.91 36.46 -10.29
N ILE A 305 13.70 37.47 -9.93
CA ILE A 305 14.30 37.58 -8.59
C ILE A 305 13.21 37.86 -7.55
N LYS A 306 12.30 38.81 -7.83
CA LYS A 306 11.25 39.21 -6.89
C LYS A 306 10.24 38.10 -6.61
N ASN A 307 9.89 37.32 -7.63
CA ASN A 307 8.88 36.27 -7.59
C ASN A 307 9.52 34.86 -7.63
N LYS A 308 10.69 34.69 -6.99
CA LYS A 308 11.50 33.46 -7.13
C LYS A 308 10.73 32.16 -6.87
N ASN A 309 9.79 32.17 -5.94
CA ASN A 309 9.05 30.96 -5.54
C ASN A 309 8.08 30.46 -6.62
N ASP A 310 7.76 31.31 -7.60
CA ASP A 310 6.82 31.01 -8.67
C ASP A 310 7.52 30.42 -9.91
N TYR A 311 8.86 30.29 -9.87
CA TYR A 311 9.65 29.99 -11.05
C TYR A 311 10.63 28.82 -10.87
N VAL A 312 10.82 28.10 -11.98
CA VAL A 312 11.84 27.08 -12.20
C VAL A 312 12.64 27.46 -13.44
N ILE A 313 13.97 27.48 -13.32
CA ILE A 313 14.87 27.68 -14.46
C ILE A 313 15.48 26.34 -14.85
N LYS A 314 15.42 26.00 -16.14
CA LYS A 314 15.96 24.73 -16.65
C LYS A 314 16.80 24.96 -17.89
N ALA A 315 17.97 24.32 -17.99
CA ALA A 315 18.71 24.26 -19.24
C ALA A 315 17.91 23.47 -20.30
N ALA A 316 17.96 23.88 -21.58
CA ALA A 316 17.24 23.23 -22.67
C ALA A 316 17.61 21.74 -22.78
N TYR A 317 18.90 21.45 -22.65
CA TYR A 317 19.42 20.11 -22.43
C TYR A 317 20.14 20.04 -21.08
N GLY A 318 19.76 19.05 -20.28
CA GLY A 318 20.29 18.80 -18.94
C GLY A 318 19.80 17.42 -18.47
N ARG A 319 20.59 16.75 -17.63
CA ARG A 319 20.37 15.34 -17.22
C ARG A 319 20.46 15.21 -15.70
N TYR A 320 19.79 14.21 -15.13
CA TYR A 320 19.86 13.87 -13.69
C TYR A 320 19.59 15.07 -12.76
N SER A 321 18.58 15.89 -13.10
CA SER A 321 18.25 17.13 -12.38
C SER A 321 19.37 18.19 -12.32
N HIS A 322 20.49 17.98 -13.02
CA HIS A 322 21.50 19.03 -13.19
C HIS A 322 20.92 20.19 -14.01
N GLU A 323 21.25 21.41 -13.60
CA GLU A 323 20.75 22.65 -14.21
C GLU A 323 19.22 22.79 -14.18
N VAL A 324 18.59 22.25 -13.14
CA VAL A 324 17.19 22.50 -12.78
C VAL A 324 17.17 23.26 -11.45
N TYR A 325 16.78 24.53 -11.50
CA TYR A 325 16.80 25.42 -10.35
C TYR A 325 15.37 25.81 -9.98
N ILE A 326 14.91 25.36 -8.80
CA ILE A 326 13.57 25.64 -8.29
C ILE A 326 13.67 26.77 -7.27
N GLY A 327 13.10 27.94 -7.54
CA GLY A 327 13.34 29.13 -6.72
C GLY A 327 12.77 29.05 -5.30
N CYS A 328 11.72 28.25 -5.07
CA CYS A 328 11.20 27.99 -3.73
C CYS A 328 12.12 27.13 -2.85
N MET A 329 13.10 26.43 -3.45
CA MET A 329 14.12 25.65 -2.73
C MET A 329 15.38 26.46 -2.39
N HIS A 330 15.51 27.69 -2.90
CA HIS A 330 16.68 28.55 -2.69
C HIS A 330 16.33 29.67 -1.72
N ASN A 331 17.25 30.05 -0.84
CA ASN A 331 17.16 31.37 -0.20
C ASN A 331 17.50 32.49 -1.20
N ASP A 332 17.24 33.75 -0.83
CA ASP A 332 17.41 34.88 -1.75
C ASP A 332 18.85 35.01 -2.30
N ASN A 333 19.87 34.73 -1.48
CA ASN A 333 21.26 34.81 -1.92
C ASN A 333 21.63 33.66 -2.88
N GLU A 334 21.19 32.44 -2.57
CA GLU A 334 21.40 31.27 -3.44
C GLU A 334 20.71 31.45 -4.80
N TRP A 335 19.51 32.05 -4.81
CA TRP A 335 18.80 32.35 -6.04
C TRP A 335 19.53 33.40 -6.88
N LEU A 336 20.07 34.46 -6.26
CA LEU A 336 20.88 35.46 -6.97
C LEU A 336 22.14 34.86 -7.59
N GLU A 337 22.83 33.95 -6.90
CA GLU A 337 24.00 33.24 -7.46
C GLU A 337 23.61 32.30 -8.61
N THR A 338 22.46 31.63 -8.50
CA THR A 338 21.89 30.82 -9.58
C THR A 338 21.65 31.67 -10.83
N ILE A 339 20.99 32.82 -10.67
CA ILE A 339 20.72 33.75 -11.77
C ILE A 339 22.01 34.27 -12.42
N LYS A 340 23.04 34.60 -11.62
CA LYS A 340 24.35 34.97 -12.16
C LYS A 340 24.96 33.84 -12.99
N THR A 341 24.87 32.61 -12.49
CA THR A 341 25.38 31.41 -13.17
C THR A 341 24.68 31.21 -14.51
N VAL A 342 23.34 31.24 -14.52
CA VAL A 342 22.51 31.12 -15.73
C VAL A 342 22.84 32.22 -16.74
N ASN A 343 22.97 33.47 -16.31
CA ASN A 343 23.32 34.61 -17.16
C ASN A 343 24.73 34.51 -17.78
N SER A 344 25.64 33.83 -17.11
CA SER A 344 27.00 33.59 -17.61
C SER A 344 27.11 32.35 -18.51
N SER A 345 26.06 31.53 -18.57
CA SER A 345 26.04 30.30 -19.35
C SER A 345 25.83 30.59 -20.84
N THR A 346 26.51 29.83 -21.69
CA THR A 346 26.29 29.83 -23.15
C THR A 346 25.15 28.90 -23.56
N ARG A 347 24.58 28.13 -22.61
CA ARG A 347 23.48 27.20 -22.87
C ARG A 347 22.14 27.93 -22.91
N LEU A 348 21.24 27.43 -23.76
CA LEU A 348 19.85 27.88 -23.79
C LEU A 348 19.14 27.44 -22.51
N HIS A 349 18.38 28.34 -21.90
CA HIS A 349 17.57 28.07 -20.71
C HIS A 349 16.10 28.44 -20.96
N ILE A 350 15.20 27.80 -20.22
CA ILE A 350 13.80 28.19 -20.11
C ILE A 350 13.49 28.72 -18.72
N LEU A 351 12.49 29.59 -18.65
CA LEU A 351 11.78 29.94 -17.43
C LEU A 351 10.43 29.22 -17.44
N GLN A 352 10.11 28.52 -16.37
CA GLN A 352 8.88 27.74 -16.23
C GLN A 352 8.19 28.08 -14.91
N GLU A 353 6.86 28.14 -14.92
CA GLU A 353 6.04 28.27 -13.74
C GLU A 353 6.24 27.07 -12.80
N PHE A 354 6.42 27.36 -11.52
CA PHE A 354 6.51 26.33 -10.48
C PHE A 354 5.12 25.73 -10.20
N CYS A 355 5.04 24.40 -10.22
CA CYS A 355 3.83 23.65 -9.90
C CYS A 355 4.03 22.85 -8.61
N PRO A 356 3.35 23.21 -7.50
CA PRO A 356 3.35 22.39 -6.29
C PRO A 356 2.83 20.98 -6.57
N VAL A 357 3.52 19.98 -6.04
CA VAL A 357 3.22 18.56 -6.27
C VAL A 357 2.49 18.01 -5.06
N GLN A 358 1.41 17.26 -5.30
CA GLN A 358 0.68 16.57 -4.25
C GLN A 358 1.59 15.55 -3.54
N LYS A 359 1.67 15.66 -2.21
CA LYS A 359 2.27 14.62 -1.38
C LYS A 359 1.29 13.46 -1.23
N GLN A 360 1.79 12.25 -1.47
CA GLN A 360 1.03 11.01 -1.34
C GLN A 360 1.69 10.13 -0.29
N ASN A 361 0.88 9.29 0.34
CA ASN A 361 1.41 8.30 1.26
C ASN A 361 1.91 7.10 0.49
N THR A 362 3.08 6.63 0.87
CA THR A 362 3.75 5.50 0.25
C THR A 362 4.60 4.77 1.29
N MET A 363 4.83 3.49 1.07
CA MET A 363 5.63 2.66 1.99
C MET A 363 7.10 2.71 1.58
N TYR A 364 7.97 3.07 2.52
CA TYR A 364 9.41 3.11 2.39
C TYR A 364 10.05 2.11 3.35
N TYR A 365 10.95 1.26 2.85
CA TYR A 365 11.72 0.37 3.70
C TYR A 365 12.86 1.13 4.36
N ASN A 366 12.92 1.14 5.69
CA ASN A 366 13.92 1.91 6.43
C ASN A 366 15.20 1.13 6.78
N GLY A 367 15.38 -0.07 6.21
CA GLY A 367 16.46 -1.00 6.56
C GLY A 367 16.08 -2.03 7.63
N ARG A 368 14.88 -1.95 8.21
CA ARG A 368 14.36 -2.92 9.19
C ARG A 368 12.93 -3.35 8.86
N PHE A 369 12.06 -2.39 8.58
CA PHE A 369 10.65 -2.58 8.28
C PHE A 369 10.14 -1.46 7.37
N TYR A 370 8.89 -1.55 6.93
CA TYR A 370 8.27 -0.53 6.09
C TYR A 370 7.59 0.54 6.94
N ASP A 371 8.00 1.81 6.78
CA ASP A 371 7.30 2.99 7.29
C ASP A 371 6.40 3.59 6.19
N GLU A 372 5.22 4.07 6.58
CA GLU A 372 4.50 5.01 5.74
C GLU A 372 5.20 6.37 5.80
N THR A 373 5.43 6.97 4.64
CA THR A 373 5.99 8.32 4.52
C THR A 373 5.20 9.09 3.48
N GLN A 374 5.16 10.42 3.64
CA GLN A 374 4.71 11.31 2.58
C GLN A 374 5.84 11.55 1.59
N ALA A 375 5.53 11.42 0.30
CA ALA A 375 6.45 11.68 -0.79
C ALA A 375 5.70 12.17 -2.03
N MET A 376 6.44 12.80 -2.94
CA MET A 376 5.95 13.24 -4.24
C MET A 376 6.31 12.19 -5.28
N GLY A 377 5.33 11.74 -6.06
CA GLY A 377 5.52 10.71 -7.08
C GLY A 377 5.80 11.33 -8.45
N ASN A 378 6.95 11.01 -9.05
CA ASN A 378 7.19 11.18 -10.49
C ASN A 378 6.71 9.91 -11.20
N TYR A 379 5.58 10.00 -11.88
CA TYR A 379 4.98 8.93 -12.66
C TYR A 379 5.51 8.97 -14.10
N GLY A 380 6.39 8.04 -14.44
CA GLY A 380 6.91 7.88 -15.79
C GLY A 380 5.93 7.11 -16.66
N ILE A 381 5.17 7.80 -17.50
CA ILE A 381 4.23 7.19 -18.46
C ILE A 381 5.00 6.75 -19.70
N TYR A 382 5.05 5.44 -19.93
CA TYR A 382 5.76 4.82 -21.04
C TYR A 382 4.86 4.62 -22.24
N LEU A 383 5.28 5.18 -23.37
CA LEU A 383 4.72 4.89 -24.68
C LEU A 383 5.70 4.01 -25.45
N THR A 384 5.19 3.02 -26.16
CA THR A 384 5.94 2.18 -27.09
C THR A 384 5.23 2.23 -28.45
N ASN A 385 5.92 2.62 -29.52
CA ASN A 385 5.32 2.92 -30.84
C ASN A 385 4.14 3.93 -30.78
N GLY A 386 4.18 4.89 -29.86
CA GLY A 386 3.16 5.94 -29.71
C GLY A 386 1.89 5.52 -28.99
N SER A 387 1.88 4.36 -28.33
CA SER A 387 0.77 3.90 -27.48
C SER A 387 1.26 3.54 -26.09
N PHE A 388 0.42 3.72 -25.08
CA PHE A 388 0.76 3.33 -23.70
C PHE A 388 1.21 1.87 -23.61
N SER A 389 2.23 1.63 -22.80
CA SER A 389 2.81 0.30 -22.56
C SER A 389 3.16 0.02 -21.11
N GLY A 390 3.29 1.05 -20.26
CA GLY A 390 3.55 0.87 -18.84
C GLY A 390 3.73 2.19 -18.08
N VAL A 391 3.78 2.09 -16.77
CA VAL A 391 3.98 3.20 -15.83
C VAL A 391 4.86 2.76 -14.66
N CYS A 392 5.81 3.61 -14.29
CA CYS A 392 6.58 3.47 -13.05
C CYS A 392 6.40 4.72 -12.19
N VAL A 393 6.55 4.59 -10.87
CA VAL A 393 6.63 5.75 -9.98
C VAL A 393 7.99 5.79 -9.29
N ARG A 394 8.57 6.99 -9.22
CA ARG A 394 9.72 7.30 -8.37
C ARG A 394 9.30 8.30 -7.30
N TRP A 395 9.47 7.92 -6.05
CA TRP A 395 9.17 8.73 -4.88
C TRP A 395 10.35 9.59 -4.47
N SER A 396 10.07 10.85 -4.13
CA SER A 396 11.02 11.75 -3.50
C SER A 396 10.37 12.51 -2.35
N ARG A 397 11.14 12.78 -1.29
CA ARG A 397 10.67 13.64 -0.18
C ARG A 397 10.78 15.13 -0.52
N ASP A 398 11.58 15.47 -1.53
CA ASP A 398 11.82 16.82 -2.04
C ASP A 398 11.50 16.92 -3.54
N TYR A 399 11.35 18.16 -4.04
CA TYR A 399 10.98 18.40 -5.45
C TYR A 399 12.04 17.91 -6.44
N LEU A 400 13.31 17.85 -6.02
CA LEU A 400 14.37 17.24 -6.80
C LEU A 400 14.57 15.79 -6.36
N SER A 401 14.61 14.89 -7.34
CA SER A 401 14.94 13.49 -7.12
C SER A 401 16.43 13.36 -6.88
N LEU A 402 16.81 12.90 -5.68
CA LEU A 402 18.18 12.55 -5.36
C LEU A 402 18.31 11.02 -5.37
N ASP A 403 19.26 10.47 -6.13
CA ASP A 403 19.50 9.02 -6.18
C ASP A 403 19.74 8.41 -4.78
N GLU A 404 20.23 9.24 -3.84
CA GLU A 404 20.45 8.89 -2.44
C GLU A 404 19.18 8.92 -1.56
N THR A 405 18.00 9.23 -2.06
CA THR A 405 16.78 9.23 -1.23
C THR A 405 15.55 8.70 -1.94
N VAL A 406 15.60 8.52 -3.26
CA VAL A 406 14.47 8.01 -4.05
C VAL A 406 14.28 6.50 -3.88
N TRP A 407 13.03 6.08 -4.06
CA TRP A 407 12.64 4.68 -4.18
C TRP A 407 11.47 4.56 -5.15
N SER A 408 11.15 3.34 -5.55
CA SER A 408 10.03 3.03 -6.45
C SER A 408 9.02 2.12 -5.77
N SER A 409 7.81 2.10 -6.31
CA SER A 409 6.75 1.16 -5.92
C SER A 409 6.11 0.59 -7.19
N PRO A 410 5.54 -0.63 -7.14
CA PRO A 410 4.57 -1.06 -8.14
C PRO A 410 3.42 -0.05 -8.23
N VAL A 411 2.82 0.08 -9.40
CA VAL A 411 1.68 0.98 -9.63
C VAL A 411 0.49 0.13 -10.05
N GLY A 412 -0.59 0.19 -9.28
CA GLY A 412 -1.89 -0.35 -9.67
C GLY A 412 -2.87 0.76 -10.03
N ILE A 413 -3.92 0.43 -10.78
CA ILE A 413 -5.04 1.35 -11.05
C ILE A 413 -6.22 0.95 -10.17
N GLY A 414 -6.87 1.92 -9.54
CA GLY A 414 -8.04 1.66 -8.72
C GLY A 414 -8.08 2.51 -7.46
N VAL A 415 -9.06 2.23 -6.59
CA VAL A 415 -9.19 2.94 -5.32
C VAL A 415 -8.80 2.00 -4.20
N SER A 416 -8.03 2.55 -3.26
CA SER A 416 -7.61 1.88 -2.03
C SER A 416 -8.76 1.13 -1.35
N PRO A 417 -8.53 -0.06 -0.76
CA PRO A 417 -9.52 -0.81 0.01
C PRO A 417 -10.21 0.00 1.12
N PHE A 418 -9.49 1.00 1.62
CA PHE A 418 -9.94 1.96 2.60
C PHE A 418 -9.89 3.37 2.02
N SER A 419 -10.92 4.16 2.32
CA SER A 419 -10.91 5.62 2.19
C SER A 419 -11.28 6.28 3.51
N ILE A 420 -10.84 7.52 3.69
CA ILE A 420 -11.19 8.34 4.87
C ILE A 420 -12.12 9.46 4.42
N VAL A 421 -13.32 9.50 4.99
CA VAL A 421 -14.21 10.64 4.88
C VAL A 421 -13.84 11.62 5.98
N LYS A 422 -13.15 12.70 5.59
CA LYS A 422 -12.79 13.79 6.49
C LYS A 422 -13.98 14.72 6.72
N LEU A 423 -14.17 15.14 7.96
CA LEU A 423 -15.22 16.11 8.29
C LEU A 423 -14.72 17.56 8.30
N PRO A 424 -15.65 18.54 8.22
CA PRO A 424 -15.31 19.95 8.30
C PRO A 424 -14.59 20.31 9.60
N SER A 425 -13.56 21.15 9.50
CA SER A 425 -12.82 21.67 10.67
C SER A 425 -13.63 22.70 11.47
N GLU A 426 -14.58 23.38 10.83
CA GLU A 426 -15.43 24.40 11.46
C GLU A 426 -16.51 23.76 12.34
N GLY A 427 -16.66 24.22 13.58
CA GLY A 427 -17.65 23.67 14.54
C GLY A 427 -17.36 22.25 15.05
N ARG A 428 -16.27 21.61 14.61
CA ARG A 428 -15.90 20.22 14.91
C ARG A 428 -15.89 19.89 16.40
N LYS A 429 -15.35 20.78 17.24
CA LYS A 429 -15.25 20.55 18.70
C LYS A 429 -16.61 20.50 19.36
N ASP A 430 -17.53 21.37 18.97
CA ASP A 430 -18.88 21.40 19.53
C ASP A 430 -19.67 20.15 19.12
N ILE A 431 -19.50 19.71 17.87
CA ILE A 431 -20.07 18.44 17.38
C ILE A 431 -19.52 17.25 18.16
N TRP A 432 -18.19 17.18 18.32
CA TRP A 432 -17.54 16.10 19.08
C TRP A 432 -18.04 16.07 20.52
N ASN A 433 -18.08 17.23 21.20
CA ASN A 433 -18.58 17.34 22.57
C ASN A 433 -20.04 16.90 22.69
N ASN A 434 -20.90 17.33 21.76
CA ASN A 434 -22.30 16.93 21.74
C ASN A 434 -22.47 15.41 21.56
N ILE A 435 -21.70 14.79 20.66
CA ILE A 435 -21.69 13.33 20.48
C ILE A 435 -21.22 12.63 21.75
N ASN A 436 -20.13 13.12 22.35
CA ASN A 436 -19.57 12.54 23.58
C ASN A 436 -20.56 12.64 24.74
N GLU A 437 -21.14 13.82 24.97
CA GLU A 437 -22.15 14.05 26.02
C GLU A 437 -23.40 13.19 25.79
N LYS A 438 -23.94 13.20 24.57
CA LYS A 438 -25.11 12.39 24.21
C LYS A 438 -24.86 10.91 24.45
N THR A 439 -23.72 10.39 24.01
CA THR A 439 -23.38 8.97 24.19
C THR A 439 -23.17 8.63 25.67
N ALA A 440 -22.58 9.56 26.44
CA ALA A 440 -22.39 9.40 27.89
C ALA A 440 -23.73 9.36 28.65
N PHE A 441 -24.67 10.28 28.37
CA PHE A 441 -25.94 10.36 29.09
C PHE A 441 -26.99 9.36 28.62
N GLU A 442 -27.05 9.02 27.33
CA GLU A 442 -28.03 8.07 26.79
C GLU A 442 -27.59 6.62 26.97
N TYR A 443 -26.29 6.31 26.88
CA TYR A 443 -25.78 4.93 26.87
C TYR A 443 -24.77 4.63 27.99
N GLY A 444 -24.29 5.65 28.72
CA GLY A 444 -23.27 5.46 29.76
C GLY A 444 -21.84 5.37 29.22
N TYR A 445 -21.57 5.85 28.01
CA TYR A 445 -20.21 5.87 27.47
C TYR A 445 -19.29 6.80 28.28
N THR A 446 -18.40 6.23 29.09
CA THR A 446 -17.42 6.99 29.88
C THR A 446 -16.07 7.15 29.19
N GLY A 447 -15.92 6.60 27.99
CA GLY A 447 -14.65 6.46 27.30
C GLY A 447 -14.19 7.69 26.54
N GLY A 448 -14.83 8.87 26.63
CA GLY A 448 -14.58 10.02 25.74
C GLY A 448 -13.13 10.49 25.60
N TYR A 449 -12.29 10.27 26.61
CA TYR A 449 -10.88 10.63 26.58
C TYR A 449 -10.00 9.51 27.12
N THR A 450 -8.86 9.29 26.46
CA THR A 450 -7.73 8.52 26.99
C THR A 450 -6.63 9.50 27.36
N GLY A 451 -6.50 9.80 28.65
CA GLY A 451 -5.62 10.87 29.12
C GLY A 451 -6.04 12.24 28.55
N ALA A 452 -5.19 12.83 27.71
CA ALA A 452 -5.48 14.11 27.04
C ALA A 452 -5.99 13.94 25.60
N CYS A 453 -6.06 12.71 25.10
CA CYS A 453 -6.45 12.39 23.72
C CYS A 453 -7.95 12.10 23.64
N GLU A 454 -8.62 12.64 22.63
CA GLU A 454 -9.98 12.22 22.30
C GLU A 454 -9.94 10.73 21.88
N SER A 455 -10.80 9.91 22.48
CA SER A 455 -10.76 8.46 22.28
C SER A 455 -11.45 7.98 21.01
N PHE A 456 -12.21 8.85 20.34
CA PHE A 456 -12.86 8.54 19.08
C PHE A 456 -12.69 9.65 18.03
N SER A 457 -12.54 9.20 16.79
CA SER A 457 -12.46 10.05 15.61
C SER A 457 -13.86 10.45 15.12
N LEU A 458 -13.97 11.63 14.50
CA LEU A 458 -15.11 11.94 13.63
C LEU A 458 -14.80 11.71 12.15
N ASP A 459 -13.51 11.71 11.75
CA ASP A 459 -13.11 11.18 10.45
C ASP A 459 -13.50 9.69 10.41
N ALA A 460 -14.15 9.29 9.32
CA ALA A 460 -14.71 7.94 9.19
C ALA A 460 -13.92 7.08 8.20
N LEU A 461 -13.67 5.84 8.59
CA LEU A 461 -13.12 4.82 7.71
C LEU A 461 -14.24 4.23 6.84
N VAL A 462 -14.04 4.19 5.53
CA VAL A 462 -14.96 3.51 4.61
C VAL A 462 -14.26 2.32 4.01
N ILE A 463 -14.84 1.14 4.21
CA ILE A 463 -14.37 -0.12 3.64
C ILE A 463 -15.17 -0.36 2.36
N ARG A 464 -14.49 -0.67 1.25
CA ARG A 464 -15.22 -1.01 0.03
C ARG A 464 -15.98 -2.32 0.17
N GLN A 465 -17.14 -2.40 -0.46
CA GLN A 465 -18.09 -3.49 -0.37
C GLN A 465 -17.46 -4.86 -0.64
N GLN A 466 -16.53 -4.97 -1.60
CA GLN A 466 -15.85 -6.23 -1.90
C GLN A 466 -14.95 -6.71 -0.76
N TYR A 467 -14.16 -5.82 -0.15
CA TYR A 467 -13.27 -6.14 0.96
C TYR A 467 -14.05 -6.42 2.25
N PHE A 468 -15.20 -5.75 2.46
CA PHE A 468 -16.10 -6.05 3.56
C PHE A 468 -16.74 -7.44 3.42
N ASN A 469 -17.23 -7.80 2.23
CA ASN A 469 -17.81 -9.13 1.98
C ASN A 469 -16.77 -10.23 2.20
N GLU A 470 -15.54 -10.02 1.71
CA GLU A 470 -14.44 -10.95 1.98
C GLU A 470 -14.17 -11.09 3.48
N LEU A 471 -14.16 -9.99 4.23
CA LEU A 471 -13.95 -10.02 5.68
C LEU A 471 -15.07 -10.79 6.41
N GLU A 472 -16.33 -10.58 6.02
CA GLU A 472 -17.50 -11.33 6.55
C GLU A 472 -17.33 -12.84 6.30
N GLU A 473 -17.09 -13.24 5.04
CA GLU A 473 -16.91 -14.64 4.64
C GLU A 473 -15.67 -15.29 5.29
N ALA A 474 -14.56 -14.56 5.36
CA ALA A 474 -13.33 -15.03 5.99
C ALA A 474 -13.51 -15.23 7.49
N SER A 475 -14.24 -14.33 8.17
CA SER A 475 -14.52 -14.44 9.60
C SER A 475 -15.35 -15.67 9.93
N GLU A 476 -16.43 -15.94 9.17
CA GLU A 476 -17.24 -17.15 9.34
C GLU A 476 -16.46 -18.43 9.00
N GLY A 477 -15.67 -18.40 7.92
CA GLY A 477 -14.84 -19.53 7.51
C GLY A 477 -13.76 -19.88 8.52
N ILE A 478 -13.04 -18.88 9.05
CA ILE A 478 -12.02 -19.08 10.10
C ILE A 478 -12.67 -19.50 11.41
N TRP A 479 -13.85 -18.98 11.76
CA TRP A 479 -14.56 -19.45 12.95
C TRP A 479 -14.90 -20.94 12.87
N ALA A 480 -15.34 -21.45 11.73
CA ALA A 480 -15.56 -22.89 11.54
C ALA A 480 -14.27 -23.72 11.77
N VAL A 481 -13.11 -23.21 11.36
CA VAL A 481 -11.79 -23.83 11.66
C VAL A 481 -11.50 -23.81 13.16
N ILE A 482 -11.79 -22.69 13.83
CA ILE A 482 -11.64 -22.55 15.28
C ILE A 482 -12.50 -23.59 16.00
N GLU A 483 -13.77 -23.76 15.63
CA GLU A 483 -14.67 -24.72 16.27
C GLU A 483 -14.22 -26.17 16.10
N LYS A 484 -13.78 -26.56 14.89
CA LYS A 484 -13.18 -27.89 14.64
C LYS A 484 -11.98 -28.16 15.54
N THR A 485 -11.14 -27.14 15.73
CA THR A 485 -9.93 -27.23 16.53
C THR A 485 -10.24 -27.29 18.02
N ILE A 486 -11.20 -26.49 18.49
CA ILE A 486 -11.71 -26.55 19.87
C ILE A 486 -12.25 -27.94 20.16
N GLN A 487 -13.03 -28.53 19.26
CA GLN A 487 -13.55 -29.87 19.45
C GLN A 487 -12.43 -30.91 19.61
N LEU A 488 -11.39 -30.86 18.77
CA LEU A 488 -10.22 -31.72 18.90
C LEU A 488 -9.50 -31.54 20.24
N VAL A 489 -9.31 -30.29 20.67
CA VAL A 489 -8.69 -29.96 21.97
C VAL A 489 -9.51 -30.54 23.11
N ARG A 490 -10.83 -30.40 23.10
CA ARG A 490 -11.70 -30.95 24.16
C ARG A 490 -11.61 -32.46 24.27
N GLU A 491 -11.66 -33.16 23.13
CA GLU A 491 -11.54 -34.62 23.08
C GLU A 491 -10.17 -35.12 23.56
N ASN A 492 -9.14 -34.27 23.53
CA ASN A 492 -7.76 -34.61 23.84
C ASN A 492 -7.10 -33.61 24.82
N HIS A 493 -7.89 -33.09 25.78
CA HIS A 493 -7.51 -31.96 26.63
C HIS A 493 -6.22 -32.18 27.42
N SER A 494 -6.00 -33.39 27.94
CA SER A 494 -4.77 -33.74 28.69
C SER A 494 -3.48 -33.56 27.88
N ILE A 495 -3.56 -33.59 26.55
CA ILE A 495 -2.42 -33.38 25.65
C ILE A 495 -2.31 -31.90 25.25
N PHE A 496 -3.43 -31.27 24.88
CA PHE A 496 -3.40 -29.94 24.29
C PHE A 496 -3.46 -28.79 25.31
N CYS A 497 -4.11 -28.95 26.46
CA CYS A 497 -4.20 -27.90 27.47
C CYS A 497 -2.82 -27.42 27.95
N PRO A 498 -1.84 -28.30 28.26
CA PRO A 498 -0.48 -27.86 28.59
C PRO A 498 0.21 -27.08 27.46
N VAL A 499 -0.05 -27.45 26.20
CA VAL A 499 0.49 -26.77 25.01
C VAL A 499 -0.08 -25.36 24.87
N LEU A 500 -1.36 -25.19 25.22
CA LEU A 500 -2.06 -23.91 25.21
C LEU A 500 -1.77 -23.04 26.45
N GLY A 501 -1.03 -23.58 27.43
CA GLY A 501 -0.79 -22.93 28.72
C GLY A 501 -2.01 -22.92 29.65
N ILE A 502 -3.01 -23.76 29.37
CA ILE A 502 -4.20 -23.89 30.22
C ILE A 502 -3.85 -24.76 31.42
N GLU A 503 -4.14 -24.24 32.62
CA GLU A 503 -3.87 -24.92 33.87
C GLU A 503 -4.72 -26.17 34.08
N ASP A 504 -4.18 -27.15 34.80
CA ASP A 504 -4.85 -28.41 35.14
C ASP A 504 -6.19 -28.19 35.88
N SER A 505 -6.27 -27.14 36.70
CA SER A 505 -7.47 -26.74 37.45
C SER A 505 -8.67 -26.38 36.55
N LEU A 506 -8.42 -25.98 35.30
CA LEU A 506 -9.44 -25.56 34.34
C LEU A 506 -9.83 -26.65 33.35
N GLN A 507 -9.06 -27.74 33.23
CA GLN A 507 -9.23 -28.74 32.17
C GLN A 507 -10.60 -29.41 32.21
N ASP A 508 -11.06 -29.83 33.39
CA ASP A 508 -12.38 -30.45 33.52
C ASP A 508 -13.50 -29.49 33.12
N LEU A 509 -13.39 -28.21 33.48
CA LEU A 509 -14.40 -27.20 33.21
C LEU A 509 -14.53 -26.91 31.70
N ILE A 510 -13.41 -26.77 30.99
CA ILE A 510 -13.42 -26.44 29.55
C ILE A 510 -13.78 -27.63 28.64
N THR A 511 -13.86 -28.84 29.19
CA THR A 511 -14.33 -30.01 28.43
C THR A 511 -15.85 -30.11 28.40
N GLN A 512 -16.54 -29.49 29.36
CA GLN A 512 -18.00 -29.53 29.47
C GLN A 512 -18.62 -28.43 28.62
N ASN A 513 -19.56 -28.81 27.75
CA ASN A 513 -20.39 -27.85 27.02
C ASN A 513 -21.85 -28.24 27.15
N VAL A 514 -22.64 -27.33 27.72
CA VAL A 514 -24.09 -27.52 27.94
C VAL A 514 -24.90 -26.98 26.76
N THR A 515 -24.26 -26.22 25.87
CA THR A 515 -24.83 -25.65 24.65
C THR A 515 -24.01 -26.07 23.44
N ASP A 516 -24.62 -26.08 22.24
CA ASP A 516 -23.90 -26.30 20.98
C ASP A 516 -23.09 -25.06 20.55
N HIS A 517 -23.26 -23.94 21.26
CA HIS A 517 -22.57 -22.67 20.96
C HIS A 517 -21.18 -22.61 21.59
N THR A 518 -20.16 -22.34 20.78
CA THR A 518 -18.77 -22.20 21.24
C THR A 518 -18.56 -20.93 22.08
N ALA A 519 -19.10 -19.81 21.60
CA ALA A 519 -19.08 -18.51 22.28
C ALA A 519 -20.40 -17.77 22.02
N PHE A 520 -20.85 -17.02 23.01
CA PHE A 520 -21.95 -16.06 22.88
C PHE A 520 -21.47 -14.86 22.07
N ILE A 521 -20.35 -14.25 22.47
CA ILE A 521 -19.68 -13.18 21.72
C ILE A 521 -18.17 -13.42 21.79
N ALA A 522 -17.53 -13.46 20.63
CA ALA A 522 -16.09 -13.38 20.49
C ALA A 522 -15.73 -12.29 19.47
N ARG A 523 -14.49 -11.81 19.46
CA ARG A 523 -13.98 -10.84 18.50
C ARG A 523 -12.69 -11.36 17.87
N LEU A 524 -12.63 -11.37 16.54
CA LEU A 524 -11.40 -11.67 15.80
C LEU A 524 -10.79 -10.35 15.36
N ASP A 525 -9.52 -10.08 15.70
CA ASP A 525 -8.88 -8.81 15.36
C ASP A 525 -8.12 -8.97 14.03
N TRP A 526 -8.50 -8.19 13.03
CA TRP A 526 -7.95 -8.24 11.67
C TRP A 526 -7.13 -7.01 11.33
N GLY A 527 -6.06 -7.20 10.58
CA GLY A 527 -5.33 -6.15 9.90
C GLY A 527 -5.31 -6.41 8.39
N MET A 528 -5.20 -5.35 7.59
CA MET A 528 -5.02 -5.47 6.15
C MET A 528 -3.59 -5.07 5.79
N ASP A 529 -2.91 -5.82 4.95
CA ASP A 529 -1.60 -5.40 4.42
C ASP A 529 -1.75 -4.35 3.30
N PRO A 530 -0.69 -3.63 2.90
CA PRO A 530 -0.78 -2.68 1.80
C PRO A 530 -1.27 -3.27 0.46
N MET A 531 -1.27 -4.61 0.30
CA MET A 531 -1.72 -5.32 -0.91
C MET A 531 -3.22 -5.55 -0.92
N GLY A 532 -3.90 -5.24 0.18
CA GLY A 532 -5.33 -5.47 0.33
C GLY A 532 -5.66 -6.86 0.87
N ASN A 533 -4.68 -7.65 1.32
CA ASN A 533 -4.97 -8.95 1.94
C ASN A 533 -5.29 -8.80 3.42
N TRP A 534 -6.32 -9.50 3.87
CA TRP A 534 -6.69 -9.60 5.28
C TRP A 534 -5.82 -10.60 6.04
N HIS A 535 -5.49 -10.26 7.29
CA HIS A 535 -4.73 -11.09 8.22
C HIS A 535 -5.38 -11.05 9.61
N MET A 536 -5.83 -12.20 10.12
CA MET A 536 -6.38 -12.34 11.47
C MET A 536 -5.24 -12.47 12.48
N LEU A 537 -5.11 -11.49 13.37
CA LEU A 537 -3.96 -11.29 14.24
C LEU A 537 -4.12 -12.00 15.59
N GLU A 538 -5.33 -12.01 16.15
CA GLU A 538 -5.67 -12.64 17.42
C GLU A 538 -7.18 -12.91 17.58
N ILE A 539 -7.51 -13.69 18.63
CA ILE A 539 -8.87 -14.06 19.01
C ILE A 539 -9.10 -13.53 20.44
N ASN A 540 -10.20 -12.80 20.63
CA ASN A 540 -10.66 -12.27 21.91
C ASN A 540 -12.03 -12.89 22.23
N SER A 541 -12.02 -13.97 22.98
CA SER A 541 -13.19 -14.83 23.25
C SER A 541 -13.73 -14.73 24.67
N GLU A 542 -13.01 -14.07 25.58
CA GLU A 542 -13.43 -13.90 26.98
C GLU A 542 -14.08 -12.54 27.24
N THR A 543 -13.36 -11.45 26.96
CA THR A 543 -13.80 -10.07 27.19
C THR A 543 -13.70 -9.24 25.91
N PRO A 544 -14.58 -9.48 24.91
CA PRO A 544 -14.55 -8.74 23.64
C PRO A 544 -15.05 -7.29 23.84
N ALA A 545 -14.13 -6.36 24.06
CA ALA A 545 -14.41 -4.93 24.20
C ALA A 545 -14.90 -4.28 22.89
N GLY A 546 -15.35 -3.02 22.98
CA GLY A 546 -15.77 -2.20 21.84
C GLY A 546 -17.26 -2.22 21.50
N LEU A 547 -18.09 -2.89 22.31
CA LEU A 547 -19.52 -3.07 22.05
C LEU A 547 -20.28 -1.75 22.11
N MET A 548 -19.97 -0.91 23.10
CA MET A 548 -20.51 0.44 23.24
C MET A 548 -20.23 1.29 22.00
N GLU A 549 -18.99 1.27 21.50
CA GLU A 549 -18.61 2.03 20.33
C GLU A 549 -19.32 1.52 19.08
N SER A 550 -19.41 0.21 18.94
CA SER A 550 -19.97 -0.46 17.75
C SER A 550 -21.50 -0.30 17.67
N ILE A 551 -22.21 -0.42 18.80
CA ILE A 551 -23.67 -0.41 18.88
C ILE A 551 -24.21 1.02 19.03
N ALA A 552 -23.65 1.80 19.96
CA ALA A 552 -24.15 3.12 20.29
C ALA A 552 -23.40 4.22 19.53
N LEU A 553 -22.09 4.37 19.77
CA LEU A 553 -21.32 5.52 19.27
C LEU A 553 -21.32 5.62 17.74
N ASN A 554 -21.15 4.50 17.02
CA ASN A 554 -21.18 4.49 15.54
C ASN A 554 -22.51 5.05 15.00
N ASN A 555 -23.64 4.68 15.62
CA ASN A 555 -24.95 5.15 15.23
C ASN A 555 -25.19 6.62 15.60
N VAL A 556 -24.73 7.06 16.78
CA VAL A 556 -24.81 8.47 17.19
C VAL A 556 -24.00 9.33 16.20
N ILE A 557 -22.75 8.97 15.91
CA ILE A 557 -21.89 9.67 14.94
C ILE A 557 -22.58 9.74 13.58
N LYS A 558 -23.07 8.61 13.06
CA LYS A 558 -23.76 8.55 11.76
C LYS A 558 -24.94 9.51 11.67
N ASN A 559 -25.77 9.55 12.71
CA ASN A 559 -26.97 10.36 12.76
C ASN A 559 -26.67 11.86 12.89
N GLU A 560 -25.77 12.23 13.81
CA GLU A 560 -25.39 13.64 14.05
C GLU A 560 -24.70 14.24 12.82
N LEU A 561 -23.91 13.45 12.10
CA LEU A 561 -23.17 13.87 10.91
C LEU A 561 -23.90 13.62 9.59
N LYS A 562 -25.08 12.99 9.63
CA LYS A 562 -25.89 12.62 8.45
C LYS A 562 -25.10 11.82 7.40
N ILE A 563 -24.33 10.84 7.86
CA ILE A 563 -23.52 9.99 6.97
C ILE A 563 -24.44 9.00 6.23
N GLU A 564 -24.50 9.11 4.90
CA GLU A 564 -25.32 8.27 4.01
C GLU A 564 -24.62 6.96 3.57
N LEU A 565 -23.78 6.38 4.44
CA LEU A 565 -23.08 5.12 4.19
C LEU A 565 -23.71 3.97 4.97
N ARG A 566 -23.41 2.72 4.62
CA ARG A 566 -23.98 1.57 5.33
C ARG A 566 -23.26 1.33 6.65
N ASP A 567 -24.03 1.15 7.73
CA ASP A 567 -23.50 0.74 9.03
C ASP A 567 -23.23 -0.78 9.05
N PRO A 568 -21.98 -1.23 9.29
CA PRO A 568 -21.63 -2.64 9.41
C PRO A 568 -22.34 -3.34 10.59
N ASN A 569 -22.76 -2.60 11.61
CA ASN A 569 -23.24 -3.15 12.89
C ASN A 569 -24.76 -3.34 12.98
N ARG A 570 -25.50 -3.08 11.89
CA ARG A 570 -26.98 -3.10 11.86
C ARG A 570 -27.64 -4.42 12.30
N LYS A 571 -26.93 -5.55 12.21
CA LYS A 571 -27.45 -6.88 12.60
C LYS A 571 -27.03 -7.29 14.02
N LEU A 572 -26.08 -6.59 14.64
CA LEU A 572 -25.40 -7.03 15.86
C LEU A 572 -26.38 -7.24 17.02
N ILE A 573 -27.23 -6.25 17.32
CA ILE A 573 -28.23 -6.33 18.40
C ILE A 573 -29.17 -7.53 18.21
N LYS A 574 -29.64 -7.75 16.98
CA LYS A 574 -30.55 -8.86 16.66
C LYS A 574 -29.87 -10.21 16.92
N LEU A 575 -28.62 -10.37 16.47
CA LEU A 575 -27.87 -11.61 16.66
C LEU A 575 -27.54 -11.87 18.13
N ILE A 576 -27.20 -10.84 18.91
CA ILE A 576 -26.99 -10.94 20.36
C ILE A 576 -28.23 -11.57 21.02
N ARG A 577 -29.42 -11.07 20.70
CA ARG A 577 -30.67 -11.61 21.25
C ARG A 577 -30.92 -13.06 20.85
N GLU A 578 -30.83 -13.36 19.56
CA GLU A 578 -31.09 -14.70 19.03
C GLU A 578 -30.14 -15.75 19.64
N VAL A 579 -28.85 -15.42 19.76
CA VAL A 579 -27.86 -16.34 20.33
C VAL A 579 -28.03 -16.47 21.84
N PHE A 580 -28.28 -15.37 22.57
CA PHE A 580 -28.54 -15.42 24.00
C PHE A 580 -29.74 -16.32 24.32
N GLU A 581 -30.87 -16.12 23.63
CA GLU A 581 -32.07 -16.93 23.80
C GLU A 581 -31.80 -18.41 23.49
N SER A 582 -31.01 -18.70 22.45
CA SER A 582 -30.64 -20.08 22.11
C SER A 582 -29.78 -20.74 23.20
N ILE A 583 -28.77 -20.03 23.73
CA ILE A 583 -27.90 -20.56 24.80
C ILE A 583 -28.73 -20.84 26.06
N VAL A 584 -29.57 -19.89 26.47
CA VAL A 584 -30.41 -20.07 27.67
C VAL A 584 -31.47 -21.16 27.45
N SER A 585 -31.97 -21.34 26.22
CA SER A 585 -32.86 -22.44 25.87
C SER A 585 -32.18 -23.81 26.04
N ASP A 586 -30.92 -23.95 25.63
CA ASP A 586 -30.14 -25.16 25.83
C ASP A 586 -29.95 -25.45 27.32
N TYR A 587 -29.60 -24.43 28.12
CA TYR A 587 -29.46 -24.57 29.58
C TYR A 587 -30.78 -24.98 30.24
N SER A 588 -31.90 -24.44 29.74
CA SER A 588 -33.25 -24.73 30.20
C SER A 588 -33.68 -26.19 29.97
N ARG A 589 -33.04 -26.93 29.05
CA ARG A 589 -33.31 -28.37 28.83
C ARG A 589 -32.81 -29.24 29.99
N PHE A 590 -31.81 -28.77 30.73
CA PHE A 590 -31.20 -29.51 31.84
C PHE A 590 -31.73 -29.03 33.20
N ARG A 591 -31.94 -27.72 33.35
CA ARG A 591 -32.45 -27.09 34.59
C ARG A 591 -33.27 -25.85 34.27
N PRO A 592 -34.34 -25.53 35.02
CA PRO A 592 -35.04 -24.26 34.86
C PRO A 592 -34.09 -23.07 35.07
N VAL A 593 -34.09 -22.11 34.14
CA VAL A 593 -33.32 -20.86 34.25
C VAL A 593 -34.27 -19.70 34.55
N ARG A 594 -34.02 -18.97 35.64
CA ARG A 594 -34.75 -17.75 36.02
C ARG A 594 -33.80 -16.60 36.29
N ASN A 595 -32.84 -16.80 37.18
CA ASN A 595 -31.88 -15.77 37.58
C ASN A 595 -30.59 -15.91 36.76
N ILE A 596 -30.24 -14.89 35.99
CA ILE A 596 -29.01 -14.84 35.21
C ILE A 596 -28.15 -13.69 35.73
N GLY A 597 -26.98 -14.01 36.28
CA GLY A 597 -26.03 -13.00 36.74
C GLY A 597 -25.24 -12.43 35.58
N PHE A 598 -25.09 -11.11 35.49
CA PHE A 598 -24.19 -10.43 34.56
C PHE A 598 -23.07 -9.80 35.39
N VAL A 599 -21.90 -10.42 35.36
CA VAL A 599 -20.80 -10.10 36.27
C VAL A 599 -19.63 -9.49 35.52
N THR A 600 -19.06 -8.43 36.08
CA THR A 600 -18.03 -7.58 35.47
C THR A 600 -17.04 -7.06 36.52
N ASP A 601 -15.90 -6.53 36.11
CA ASP A 601 -15.02 -5.76 36.99
C ASP A 601 -15.62 -4.37 37.29
N SER A 602 -15.06 -3.71 38.29
CA SER A 602 -15.33 -2.35 38.75
C SER A 602 -14.88 -1.25 37.77
N PHE A 603 -14.17 -1.61 36.70
CA PHE A 603 -13.76 -0.66 35.66
C PHE A 603 -14.98 -0.09 34.93
N SER A 604 -15.01 1.22 34.71
CA SER A 604 -16.21 1.87 34.18
C SER A 604 -16.59 1.37 32.79
N GLU A 605 -15.62 1.18 31.90
CA GLU A 605 -15.84 0.64 30.56
C GLU A 605 -16.52 -0.74 30.59
N ASP A 606 -16.00 -1.66 31.40
CA ASP A 606 -16.51 -3.02 31.54
C ASP A 606 -17.93 -3.04 32.12
N TRP A 607 -18.17 -2.20 33.13
CA TRP A 607 -19.49 -2.02 33.72
C TRP A 607 -20.53 -1.59 32.67
N TYR A 608 -20.22 -0.57 31.86
CA TYR A 608 -21.16 -0.07 30.86
C TYR A 608 -21.32 -1.00 29.66
N ASN A 609 -20.28 -1.72 29.23
CA ASN A 609 -20.43 -2.80 28.24
C ASN A 609 -21.38 -3.90 28.74
N THR A 610 -21.20 -4.34 29.99
CA THR A 610 -22.04 -5.37 30.61
C THR A 610 -23.47 -4.88 30.81
N ARG A 611 -23.64 -3.63 31.25
CA ARG A 611 -24.94 -2.97 31.40
C ARG A 611 -25.66 -2.83 30.06
N LEU A 612 -24.97 -2.39 29.00
CA LEU A 612 -25.55 -2.31 27.66
C LEU A 612 -26.12 -3.67 27.25
N LEU A 613 -25.36 -4.74 27.38
CA LEU A 613 -25.83 -6.09 27.07
C LEU A 613 -27.06 -6.50 27.89
N SER A 614 -27.08 -6.18 29.18
CA SER A 614 -28.24 -6.46 30.04
C SER A 614 -29.49 -5.68 29.61
N GLU A 615 -29.35 -4.41 29.22
CA GLU A 615 -30.44 -3.55 28.78
C GLU A 615 -31.00 -4.03 27.43
N LEU A 616 -30.12 -4.49 26.53
CA LEU A 616 -30.51 -5.13 25.28
C LEU A 616 -31.30 -6.42 25.48
N LEU A 617 -31.25 -7.04 26.66
CA LEU A 617 -31.91 -8.31 27.01
C LEU A 617 -33.01 -8.14 28.08
N ALA A 618 -33.37 -6.91 28.46
CA ALA A 618 -34.25 -6.62 29.59
C ALA A 618 -35.72 -7.05 29.39
N ASP A 619 -36.16 -7.24 28.14
CA ASP A 619 -37.50 -7.73 27.78
C ASP A 619 -37.59 -9.27 27.71
N THR A 620 -36.49 -9.98 27.96
CA THR A 620 -36.49 -11.44 28.08
C THR A 620 -37.24 -11.87 29.35
N PRO A 621 -37.75 -13.11 29.44
CA PRO A 621 -38.47 -13.58 30.63
C PRO A 621 -37.57 -13.86 31.85
N TYR A 622 -36.27 -13.60 31.74
CA TYR A 622 -35.27 -13.92 32.77
C TYR A 622 -35.04 -12.72 33.69
N ASN A 623 -34.79 -13.00 34.96
CA ASN A 623 -34.36 -11.99 35.92
C ASN A 623 -32.85 -11.78 35.79
N ILE A 624 -32.45 -10.71 35.11
CA ILE A 624 -31.03 -10.35 34.92
C ILE A 624 -30.55 -9.55 36.13
N ILE A 625 -29.53 -10.07 36.81
CA ILE A 625 -28.93 -9.45 38.00
C ILE A 625 -27.52 -9.00 37.62
N ILE A 626 -27.27 -7.70 37.57
CA ILE A 626 -25.94 -7.16 37.25
C ILE A 626 -25.17 -6.92 38.54
N GLY A 627 -23.89 -7.22 38.55
CA GLY A 627 -23.04 -6.92 39.70
C GLY A 627 -21.56 -6.98 39.39
N GLU A 628 -20.78 -6.39 40.28
CA GLU A 628 -19.32 -6.43 40.23
C GLU A 628 -18.80 -7.75 40.82
N ILE A 629 -17.64 -8.20 40.33
CA ILE A 629 -17.09 -9.53 40.58
C ILE A 629 -16.91 -9.85 42.08
N SER A 630 -16.60 -8.87 42.94
CA SER A 630 -16.52 -9.09 44.40
C SER A 630 -17.86 -9.42 45.06
N GLY A 631 -18.98 -9.20 44.37
CA GLY A 631 -20.31 -9.64 44.81
C GLY A 631 -20.58 -11.14 44.59
N LEU A 632 -19.71 -11.83 43.84
CA LEU A 632 -19.86 -13.23 43.48
C LEU A 632 -19.34 -14.16 44.58
N SER A 633 -20.12 -15.18 44.91
CA SER A 633 -19.70 -16.24 45.84
C SER A 633 -20.22 -17.61 45.41
N ALA A 634 -19.49 -18.67 45.79
CA ALA A 634 -19.91 -20.06 45.57
C ALA A 634 -20.32 -20.71 46.91
N ARG A 635 -21.52 -21.29 46.96
CA ARG A 635 -22.04 -22.05 48.12
C ARG A 635 -22.77 -23.28 47.61
N ASP A 636 -22.52 -24.45 48.23
CA ASP A 636 -23.16 -25.72 47.86
C ASP A 636 -23.12 -26.01 46.34
N LYS A 637 -21.95 -25.75 45.72
CA LYS A 637 -21.71 -25.88 44.28
C LYS A 637 -22.62 -25.00 43.40
N ARG A 638 -23.15 -23.89 43.89
CA ARG A 638 -23.97 -22.93 43.14
C ARG A 638 -23.45 -21.51 43.33
N LEU A 639 -23.55 -20.68 42.29
CA LEU A 639 -23.16 -19.27 42.37
C LEU A 639 -24.27 -18.39 42.92
N TYR A 640 -23.85 -17.37 43.65
CA TYR A 640 -24.70 -16.32 44.20
C TYR A 640 -24.08 -14.96 43.88
N LEU A 641 -24.91 -13.99 43.51
CA LEU A 641 -24.51 -12.59 43.34
C LEU A 641 -25.30 -11.75 44.33
N TYR A 642 -24.61 -11.08 45.27
CA TYR A 642 -25.25 -10.34 46.36
C TYR A 642 -26.30 -11.17 47.13
N ASP A 643 -25.94 -12.42 47.47
CA ASP A 643 -26.82 -13.42 48.10
C ASP A 643 -28.02 -13.93 47.28
N GLU A 644 -28.21 -13.47 46.04
CA GLU A 644 -29.23 -14.01 45.14
C GLU A 644 -28.69 -15.23 44.38
N PRO A 645 -29.39 -16.39 44.38
CA PRO A 645 -28.94 -17.59 43.70
C PRO A 645 -29.02 -17.44 42.18
N LEU A 646 -27.97 -17.84 41.47
CA LEU A 646 -27.90 -17.79 40.01
C LEU A 646 -28.19 -19.15 39.38
N ASP A 647 -28.96 -19.17 38.30
CA ASP A 647 -29.19 -20.35 37.45
C ASP A 647 -28.23 -20.38 36.25
N ALA A 648 -27.75 -19.21 35.81
CA ALA A 648 -26.67 -19.03 34.83
C ALA A 648 -25.91 -17.72 35.08
N ILE A 649 -24.72 -17.58 34.47
CA ILE A 649 -23.89 -16.39 34.62
C ILE A 649 -23.30 -15.95 33.28
N TYR A 650 -23.56 -14.72 32.86
CA TYR A 650 -22.72 -14.00 31.92
C TYR A 650 -21.52 -13.39 32.64
N ARG A 651 -20.32 -13.63 32.13
CA ARG A 651 -19.06 -13.18 32.74
C ARG A 651 -18.28 -12.33 31.76
N TYR A 652 -18.18 -11.04 32.09
CA TYR A 652 -17.22 -10.12 31.49
C TYR A 652 -16.00 -10.01 32.43
N TYR A 653 -15.41 -11.16 32.72
CA TYR A 653 -14.23 -11.30 33.58
C TYR A 653 -13.49 -12.57 33.16
N PRO A 654 -12.15 -12.54 32.99
CA PRO A 654 -11.42 -13.68 32.45
C PRO A 654 -11.46 -14.94 33.34
N LEU A 655 -11.62 -16.10 32.71
CA LEU A 655 -11.71 -17.37 33.42
C LEU A 655 -10.40 -17.75 34.14
N ASP A 656 -9.25 -17.41 33.59
CA ASP A 656 -7.92 -17.63 34.21
C ASP A 656 -7.75 -16.82 35.50
N TRP A 657 -8.32 -15.63 35.56
CA TRP A 657 -8.28 -14.79 36.77
C TRP A 657 -9.20 -15.36 37.85
N LEU A 658 -10.40 -15.78 37.46
CA LEU A 658 -11.36 -16.43 38.37
C LEU A 658 -10.81 -17.69 39.02
N ALA A 659 -10.13 -18.53 38.26
CA ALA A 659 -9.61 -19.80 38.77
C ALA A 659 -8.38 -19.64 39.67
N ASN A 660 -7.62 -18.56 39.49
CA ASN A 660 -6.37 -18.32 40.22
C ASN A 660 -6.53 -17.47 41.48
N ASP A 661 -7.67 -16.80 41.66
CA ASP A 661 -7.93 -16.00 42.85
C ASP A 661 -8.58 -16.85 43.97
N PRO A 662 -7.92 -17.02 45.13
CA PRO A 662 -8.46 -17.77 46.26
C PRO A 662 -9.79 -17.22 46.79
N TYR A 663 -10.13 -15.95 46.52
CA TYR A 663 -11.42 -15.37 46.90
C TYR A 663 -12.59 -16.06 46.20
N PHE A 664 -12.38 -16.58 44.99
CA PHE A 664 -13.39 -17.26 44.17
C PHE A 664 -13.32 -18.79 44.29
N ASP A 665 -12.83 -19.32 45.41
CA ASP A 665 -12.81 -20.76 45.66
C ASP A 665 -14.21 -21.39 45.48
N GLY A 666 -14.25 -22.54 44.81
CA GLY A 666 -15.49 -23.24 44.46
C GLY A 666 -16.28 -22.65 43.28
N VAL A 667 -15.90 -21.51 42.69
CA VAL A 667 -16.59 -20.94 41.52
C VAL A 667 -16.49 -21.88 40.32
N THR A 668 -15.32 -22.42 40.01
CA THR A 668 -15.13 -23.38 38.89
C THR A 668 -16.00 -24.62 39.04
N LEU A 669 -16.10 -25.17 40.26
CA LEU A 669 -16.97 -26.30 40.58
C LEU A 669 -18.45 -25.93 40.45
N ALA A 670 -18.85 -24.71 40.84
CA ALA A 670 -20.21 -24.24 40.68
C ALA A 670 -20.60 -24.01 39.22
N LEU A 671 -19.67 -23.52 38.40
CA LEU A 671 -19.86 -23.36 36.95
C LEU A 671 -20.10 -24.71 36.26
N MET A 672 -19.34 -25.72 36.69
CA MET A 672 -19.41 -27.08 36.18
C MET A 672 -20.75 -27.77 36.51
N GLU A 673 -21.26 -27.56 37.72
CA GLU A 673 -22.38 -28.35 38.25
C GLU A 673 -23.72 -27.62 38.15
N ASN A 674 -23.85 -26.44 38.77
CA ASN A 674 -25.17 -25.81 38.99
C ASN A 674 -25.41 -24.46 38.31
N THR A 675 -24.38 -23.76 37.81
CA THR A 675 -24.53 -22.42 37.23
C THR A 675 -23.71 -22.28 35.93
N PRO A 676 -24.24 -22.68 34.75
CA PRO A 676 -23.46 -22.68 33.52
C PRO A 676 -23.15 -21.26 33.06
N SER A 677 -22.03 -21.11 32.35
CA SER A 677 -21.45 -19.80 32.02
C SER A 677 -21.74 -19.33 30.59
N ILE A 678 -21.80 -18.02 30.40
CA ILE A 678 -21.92 -17.33 29.11
C ILE A 678 -20.79 -16.27 29.08
N ASN A 679 -19.78 -16.31 28.21
CA ASN A 679 -19.43 -17.37 27.29
C ASN A 679 -19.21 -18.72 27.98
N SER A 680 -19.48 -19.81 27.25
CA SER A 680 -19.15 -21.16 27.68
C SER A 680 -17.66 -21.23 28.05
N PRO A 681 -17.24 -21.94 29.13
CA PRO A 681 -15.82 -22.06 29.46
C PRO A 681 -14.96 -22.63 28.32
N VAL A 682 -15.60 -23.36 27.39
CA VAL A 682 -14.98 -23.86 26.16
C VAL A 682 -14.33 -22.75 25.32
N SER A 683 -14.89 -21.53 25.30
CA SER A 683 -14.33 -20.42 24.53
C SER A 683 -12.91 -20.07 24.96
N PHE A 684 -12.56 -20.30 26.22
CA PHE A 684 -11.23 -20.03 26.77
C PHE A 684 -10.11 -20.77 26.01
N ILE A 685 -10.42 -21.90 25.36
CA ILE A 685 -9.45 -22.66 24.55
C ILE A 685 -8.86 -21.80 23.42
N CYS A 686 -9.68 -21.01 22.71
CA CYS A 686 -9.22 -20.17 21.62
C CYS A 686 -8.74 -18.78 22.07
N GLN A 687 -8.88 -18.44 23.36
CA GLN A 687 -8.28 -17.23 23.95
C GLN A 687 -6.75 -17.27 23.95
N SER A 688 -6.17 -18.45 24.12
CA SER A 688 -4.70 -18.60 24.11
C SER A 688 -4.14 -18.31 22.73
N LYS A 689 -3.17 -17.41 22.62
CA LYS A 689 -2.46 -17.13 21.36
C LYS A 689 -1.72 -18.36 20.82
N ALA A 690 -1.38 -19.33 21.70
CA ALA A 690 -0.86 -20.64 21.31
C ALA A 690 -1.83 -21.45 20.44
N PHE A 691 -3.12 -21.16 20.49
CA PHE A 691 -4.14 -21.78 19.66
C PHE A 691 -3.84 -21.59 18.16
N LEU A 692 -3.37 -20.41 17.75
CA LEU A 692 -3.00 -20.17 16.34
C LEU A 692 -1.77 -20.98 15.92
N ALA A 693 -0.84 -21.24 16.84
CA ALA A 693 0.28 -22.13 16.58
C ALA A 693 -0.20 -23.58 16.40
N LEU A 694 -1.17 -24.02 17.21
CA LEU A 694 -1.79 -25.34 17.10
C LEU A 694 -2.53 -25.50 15.77
N VAL A 695 -3.34 -24.50 15.35
CA VAL A 695 -4.01 -24.51 14.04
C VAL A 695 -2.98 -24.68 12.92
N TRP A 696 -1.86 -23.97 12.96
CA TRP A 696 -0.79 -24.14 11.98
C TRP A 696 -0.12 -25.52 12.01
N GLU A 697 0.10 -26.10 13.19
CA GLU A 697 0.64 -27.46 13.33
C GLU A 697 -0.31 -28.48 12.71
N LEU A 698 -1.59 -28.41 13.05
CA LEU A 698 -2.62 -29.30 12.52
C LEU A 698 -2.74 -29.19 11.00
N ASN A 699 -2.62 -27.98 10.45
CA ASN A 699 -2.60 -27.76 9.02
C ASN A 699 -1.39 -28.44 8.34
N GLU A 700 -0.20 -28.30 8.91
CA GLU A 700 1.01 -28.98 8.41
C GLU A 700 0.91 -30.51 8.46
N GLN A 701 0.16 -31.05 9.42
CA GLN A 701 -0.07 -32.49 9.57
C GLN A 701 -1.22 -33.01 8.68
N GLY A 702 -1.90 -32.13 7.93
CA GLY A 702 -3.00 -32.50 7.04
C GLY A 702 -4.32 -32.83 7.76
N PHE A 703 -4.55 -32.26 8.96
CA PHE A 703 -5.80 -32.44 9.70
C PHE A 703 -7.00 -31.79 9.01
N TYR A 704 -6.81 -30.62 8.39
CA TYR A 704 -7.87 -29.88 7.74
C TYR A 704 -8.06 -30.30 6.28
N GLU A 705 -9.30 -30.17 5.79
CA GLU A 705 -9.61 -30.31 4.36
C GLU A 705 -8.98 -29.17 3.54
N GLU A 706 -8.86 -29.36 2.22
CA GLU A 706 -8.22 -28.38 1.33
C GLU A 706 -8.82 -26.97 1.43
N ARG A 707 -10.14 -26.88 1.61
CA ARG A 707 -10.84 -25.59 1.79
C ARG A 707 -10.33 -24.85 3.03
N ASP A 708 -10.34 -25.51 4.17
CA ASP A 708 -9.95 -24.94 5.46
C ASP A 708 -8.45 -24.63 5.48
N SER A 709 -7.65 -25.51 4.91
CA SER A 709 -6.20 -25.31 4.75
C SER A 709 -5.89 -24.03 3.99
N LYS A 710 -6.60 -23.76 2.87
CA LYS A 710 -6.47 -22.50 2.13
C LYS A 710 -6.89 -21.28 2.92
N LEU A 711 -7.92 -21.37 3.76
CA LEU A 711 -8.33 -20.26 4.64
C LEU A 711 -7.24 -19.95 5.67
N ILE A 712 -6.68 -20.97 6.31
CA ILE A 712 -5.59 -20.82 7.29
C ILE A 712 -4.37 -20.17 6.62
N GLU A 713 -3.95 -20.69 5.47
CA GLU A 713 -2.78 -20.18 4.74
C GLU A 713 -2.95 -18.74 4.26
N LYS A 714 -4.18 -18.37 3.88
CA LYS A 714 -4.51 -17.04 3.37
C LYS A 714 -4.65 -16.00 4.49
N TYR A 715 -5.33 -16.34 5.58
CA TYR A 715 -5.79 -15.35 6.56
C TYR A 715 -5.08 -15.39 7.91
N ILE A 716 -4.39 -16.47 8.29
CA ILE A 716 -3.70 -16.55 9.59
C ILE A 716 -2.19 -16.44 9.37
N PRO A 717 -1.53 -15.36 9.82
CA PRO A 717 -0.07 -15.25 9.73
C PRO A 717 0.62 -16.46 10.37
N LYS A 718 1.75 -16.90 9.79
CA LYS A 718 2.40 -18.12 10.26
C LYS A 718 2.73 -18.02 11.75
N THR A 719 2.18 -18.92 12.54
CA THR A 719 2.36 -18.91 14.00
C THR A 719 2.97 -20.23 14.47
N ALA A 720 3.89 -20.18 15.43
CA ALA A 720 4.57 -21.34 15.97
C ALA A 720 4.90 -21.18 17.46
N LEU A 721 5.13 -22.31 18.14
CA LEU A 721 5.58 -22.34 19.54
C LEU A 721 7.10 -22.20 19.70
N THR A 722 7.86 -22.28 18.61
CA THR A 722 9.33 -22.19 18.64
C THR A 722 9.87 -21.32 17.51
N ALA A 723 10.90 -20.52 17.80
CA ALA A 723 11.59 -19.71 16.81
C ALA A 723 12.19 -20.55 15.66
N LYS A 724 12.56 -21.82 15.92
CA LYS A 724 13.10 -22.72 14.88
C LYS A 724 12.11 -22.95 13.74
N LYS A 725 10.81 -23.01 14.02
CA LYS A 725 9.76 -23.14 13.01
C LYS A 725 9.51 -21.85 12.20
N MET A 726 10.09 -20.73 12.62
CA MET A 726 10.07 -19.47 11.87
C MET A 726 11.25 -19.32 10.90
N LYS A 727 12.06 -20.37 10.72
CA LYS A 727 13.22 -20.32 9.81
C LYS A 727 12.77 -19.98 8.38
N GLY A 728 13.35 -18.92 7.81
CA GLY A 728 13.01 -18.42 6.48
C GLY A 728 11.97 -17.29 6.48
N ILE A 729 11.37 -16.98 7.63
CA ILE A 729 10.59 -15.76 7.85
C ILE A 729 11.54 -14.68 8.38
N GLU A 730 11.54 -13.51 7.74
CA GLU A 730 12.47 -12.42 8.06
C GLU A 730 12.19 -11.81 9.44
N ASN A 731 10.94 -11.38 9.63
CA ASN A 731 10.49 -10.69 10.84
C ASN A 731 9.32 -11.45 11.46
N TYR A 732 9.37 -11.62 12.78
CA TYR A 732 8.27 -12.19 13.55
C TYR A 732 8.13 -11.44 14.88
N ILE A 733 6.94 -11.48 15.44
CA ILE A 733 6.62 -10.96 16.76
C ILE A 733 6.43 -12.09 17.76
N ILE A 734 6.83 -11.80 18.99
CA ILE A 734 6.74 -12.70 20.11
C ILE A 734 5.62 -12.19 21.00
N LYS A 735 4.62 -13.04 21.23
CA LYS A 735 3.46 -12.70 22.05
C LYS A 735 3.31 -13.72 23.19
N PRO A 736 3.13 -13.30 24.45
CA PRO A 736 2.75 -14.21 25.53
C PRO A 736 1.42 -14.91 25.23
N PHE A 737 1.22 -16.14 25.72
CA PHE A 737 0.00 -16.92 25.42
C PHE A 737 -1.31 -16.19 25.79
N PHE A 738 -1.36 -15.57 26.97
CA PHE A 738 -2.54 -14.85 27.47
C PHE A 738 -2.31 -13.34 27.64
N GLY A 739 -1.32 -12.78 26.93
CA GLY A 739 -1.08 -11.33 26.94
C GLY A 739 -2.29 -10.56 26.38
N ARG A 740 -2.63 -9.44 27.02
CA ARG A 740 -3.76 -8.56 26.67
C ARG A 740 -3.23 -7.15 26.32
N GLU A 741 -4.00 -6.38 25.55
CA GLU A 741 -3.71 -4.96 25.21
C GLU A 741 -2.31 -4.67 24.64
N GLY A 742 -1.74 -5.60 23.88
CA GLY A 742 -0.43 -5.41 23.25
C GLY A 742 0.76 -5.40 24.22
N GLN A 743 0.55 -5.74 25.49
CA GLN A 743 1.61 -5.80 26.50
C GLN A 743 2.63 -6.92 26.18
N ASP A 744 3.89 -6.67 26.51
CA ASP A 744 5.04 -7.59 26.35
C ASP A 744 5.28 -8.13 24.92
N ILE A 745 4.74 -7.45 23.90
CA ILE A 745 5.06 -7.77 22.50
C ILE A 745 6.51 -7.40 22.23
N THR A 746 7.29 -8.39 21.81
CA THR A 746 8.70 -8.21 21.45
C THR A 746 8.90 -8.51 19.98
N PHE A 747 9.73 -7.72 19.31
CA PHE A 747 10.09 -7.93 17.90
C PHE A 747 11.33 -8.81 17.79
N SER A 748 11.38 -9.68 16.78
CA SER A 748 12.54 -10.55 16.53
C SER A 748 13.84 -9.76 16.36
N PHE A 749 13.79 -8.58 15.76
CA PHE A 749 14.94 -7.72 15.51
C PHE A 749 15.37 -6.88 16.74
N SER A 750 14.59 -6.86 17.83
CA SER A 750 14.91 -6.12 19.05
C SER A 750 15.41 -7.02 20.19
N MET A 751 15.59 -8.32 19.96
CA MET A 751 16.01 -9.25 21.01
C MET A 751 17.51 -9.22 21.28
N GLU A 752 17.89 -8.93 22.52
CA GLU A 752 19.18 -9.32 23.10
C GLU A 752 19.02 -10.67 23.85
N ASN A 753 19.25 -11.80 23.17
CA ASN A 753 19.45 -13.15 23.77
C ASN A 753 18.61 -13.54 25.02
N GLY A 754 17.35 -13.09 25.12
CA GLY A 754 16.46 -13.41 26.24
C GLY A 754 15.69 -14.72 26.02
N LYS A 755 15.50 -15.52 27.07
CA LYS A 755 14.56 -16.66 27.05
C LYS A 755 13.14 -16.11 27.22
N THR A 756 12.29 -16.34 26.23
CA THR A 756 10.85 -16.09 26.34
C THR A 756 10.16 -17.35 26.88
N VAL A 757 9.35 -17.20 27.94
CA VAL A 757 8.56 -18.29 28.54
C VAL A 757 7.12 -18.16 28.04
N ASN A 758 6.45 -19.28 27.73
CA ASN A 758 5.04 -19.33 27.34
C ASN A 758 4.63 -18.27 26.31
N SER A 759 5.38 -18.21 25.20
CA SER A 759 5.19 -17.25 24.13
C SER A 759 5.10 -17.93 22.77
N ILE A 760 4.27 -17.38 21.89
CA ILE A 760 4.25 -17.76 20.47
C ILE A 760 5.19 -16.88 19.66
N PHE A 761 5.54 -17.36 18.48
CA PHE A 761 6.26 -16.65 17.44
C PHE A 761 5.31 -16.55 16.23
N GLN A 762 4.88 -15.34 15.89
CA GLN A 762 3.95 -15.09 14.78
C GLN A 762 4.64 -14.21 13.73
N GLU A 763 4.49 -14.58 12.47
CA GLU A 763 4.96 -13.79 11.32
C GLU A 763 4.50 -12.33 11.45
N TRP A 764 5.44 -11.41 11.20
CA TRP A 764 5.14 -9.98 11.18
C TRP A 764 4.41 -9.63 9.88
N VAL A 765 3.30 -8.90 10.01
CA VAL A 765 2.55 -8.34 8.89
C VAL A 765 2.67 -6.83 8.94
N ASP A 766 3.20 -6.22 7.87
CA ASP A 766 3.13 -4.78 7.70
C ASP A 766 1.68 -4.40 7.41
N LEU A 767 1.06 -3.60 8.28
CA LEU A 767 -0.32 -3.17 8.12
C LEU A 767 -0.41 -1.92 7.24
N LYS A 768 -1.45 -1.86 6.41
CA LYS A 768 -1.86 -0.68 5.67
C LYS A 768 -2.28 0.40 6.66
N THR A 769 -1.75 1.58 6.48
CA THR A 769 -2.04 2.75 7.31
C THR A 769 -3.10 3.65 6.69
N VAL A 770 -3.75 4.44 7.52
CA VAL A 770 -4.67 5.52 7.12
C VAL A 770 -4.30 6.81 7.83
N GLN A 771 -4.60 7.95 7.20
CA GLN A 771 -4.32 9.26 7.78
C GLN A 771 -5.56 9.80 8.48
N LEU A 772 -5.44 10.02 9.79
CA LEU A 772 -6.48 10.63 10.61
C LEU A 772 -5.98 11.92 11.25
N ASN A 773 -6.88 12.87 11.43
CA ASN A 773 -6.62 13.98 12.33
C ASN A 773 -6.89 13.50 13.75
N LEU A 774 -5.84 13.34 14.54
CA LEU A 774 -5.97 13.01 15.97
C LEU A 774 -5.92 14.30 16.78
N HIS A 775 -6.78 14.36 17.78
CA HIS A 775 -7.01 15.56 18.57
C HIS A 775 -6.75 15.28 20.04
N THR A 776 -6.08 16.23 20.68
CA THR A 776 -5.90 16.29 22.12
C THR A 776 -6.62 17.52 22.66
N THR A 777 -6.68 17.64 23.98
CA THR A 777 -7.19 18.84 24.64
C THR A 777 -6.39 20.11 24.32
N VAL A 778 -5.19 20.00 23.75
CA VAL A 778 -4.26 21.12 23.52
C VAL A 778 -3.94 21.37 22.04
N TYR A 779 -3.76 20.31 21.25
CA TYR A 779 -3.38 20.40 19.83
C TYR A 779 -4.02 19.28 19.01
N SER A 780 -4.05 19.47 17.69
CA SER A 780 -4.42 18.47 16.71
C SER A 780 -3.25 18.19 15.77
N ALA A 781 -3.07 16.93 15.39
CA ALA A 781 -2.04 16.55 14.42
C ALA A 781 -2.61 15.50 13.44
N GLN A 782 -2.18 15.59 12.19
CA GLN A 782 -2.41 14.52 11.24
C GLN A 782 -1.45 13.38 11.57
N ASN A 783 -1.98 12.19 11.78
CA ASN A 783 -1.21 11.00 12.15
C ASN A 783 -1.52 9.85 11.20
N SER A 784 -0.47 9.09 10.89
CA SER A 784 -0.59 7.77 10.27
C SER A 784 -0.96 6.76 11.35
N VAL A 785 -2.07 6.04 11.19
CA VAL A 785 -2.52 5.00 12.12
C VAL A 785 -2.76 3.68 11.39
N CYS A 786 -2.52 2.58 12.09
CA CYS A 786 -2.86 1.22 11.62
C CYS A 786 -4.30 0.88 12.08
N PRO A 787 -5.28 0.76 11.18
CA PRO A 787 -6.61 0.30 11.53
C PRO A 787 -6.58 -1.22 11.80
N VAL A 788 -6.97 -1.60 13.01
CA VAL A 788 -7.28 -2.98 13.39
C VAL A 788 -8.79 -3.10 13.51
N ILE A 789 -9.36 -4.03 12.75
CA ILE A 789 -10.81 -4.23 12.61
C ILE A 789 -11.16 -5.53 13.34
N GLY A 790 -11.77 -5.39 14.52
CA GLY A 790 -12.32 -6.48 15.31
C GLY A 790 -13.68 -6.91 14.78
N THR A 791 -13.83 -8.14 14.30
CA THR A 791 -15.10 -8.69 13.82
C THR A 791 -15.78 -9.50 14.92
N TYR A 792 -17.03 -9.16 15.25
CA TYR A 792 -17.80 -9.91 16.25
C TYR A 792 -18.33 -11.22 15.66
N MET A 793 -18.04 -12.32 16.34
CA MET A 793 -18.57 -13.65 16.05
C MET A 793 -19.59 -14.03 17.11
N LEU A 794 -20.82 -14.29 16.68
CA LEU A 794 -21.92 -14.75 17.51
C LEU A 794 -22.31 -16.15 17.06
N SER A 795 -21.71 -17.16 17.71
CA SER A 795 -21.92 -18.58 17.42
C SER A 795 -21.81 -18.94 15.94
N GLY A 796 -20.65 -18.64 15.35
CA GLY A 796 -20.36 -18.93 13.94
C GLY A 796 -20.84 -17.90 12.93
N LYS A 797 -21.65 -16.92 13.35
CA LYS A 797 -22.14 -15.86 12.45
C LYS A 797 -21.40 -14.55 12.67
N PHE A 798 -21.11 -13.86 11.57
CA PHE A 798 -20.58 -12.50 11.62
C PHE A 798 -21.66 -11.52 12.11
N GLY A 799 -21.34 -10.74 13.15
CA GLY A 799 -22.27 -9.81 13.80
C GLY A 799 -22.09 -8.34 13.43
N GLY A 800 -20.85 -7.92 13.20
CA GLY A 800 -20.46 -6.53 13.02
C GLY A 800 -18.96 -6.33 13.23
N ILE A 801 -18.51 -5.08 13.23
CA ILE A 801 -17.12 -4.69 13.40
C ILE A 801 -16.92 -3.59 14.44
N TYR A 802 -15.71 -3.57 14.99
CA TYR A 802 -15.15 -2.55 15.86
C TYR A 802 -13.77 -2.17 15.35
N THR A 803 -13.55 -0.89 15.01
CA THR A 803 -12.26 -0.46 14.42
C THR A 803 -11.50 0.45 15.37
N ARG A 804 -10.23 0.14 15.59
CA ARG A 804 -9.29 1.01 16.30
C ARG A 804 -8.11 1.40 15.42
N GLY A 805 -7.73 2.67 15.47
CA GLY A 805 -6.52 3.20 14.86
C GLY A 805 -5.46 3.44 15.92
N GLY A 806 -4.37 2.69 15.86
CA GLY A 806 -3.26 2.84 16.79
C GLY A 806 -1.91 2.96 16.10
N SER A 807 -0.86 2.93 16.93
CA SER A 807 0.50 2.68 16.43
C SER A 807 0.62 1.25 15.85
N ARG A 808 1.80 0.89 15.34
CA ARG A 808 2.10 -0.46 14.84
C ARG A 808 1.73 -1.59 15.80
N VAL A 809 1.87 -1.34 17.10
CA VAL A 809 1.31 -2.18 18.14
C VAL A 809 0.16 -1.40 18.75
N THR A 810 -1.05 -1.90 18.57
CA THR A 810 -2.25 -1.29 19.14
C THR A 810 -2.19 -1.41 20.66
N ASP A 811 -2.17 -0.28 21.34
CA ASP A 811 -2.20 -0.16 22.80
C ASP A 811 -3.49 0.54 23.26
N HIS A 812 -3.57 0.87 24.55
CA HIS A 812 -4.70 1.59 25.14
C HIS A 812 -4.91 3.01 24.58
N ASN A 813 -3.92 3.58 23.88
CA ASN A 813 -4.03 4.92 23.27
C ASN A 813 -4.63 4.88 21.86
N ALA A 814 -5.00 3.69 21.36
CA ALA A 814 -5.65 3.56 20.07
C ALA A 814 -7.03 4.24 20.08
N VAL A 815 -7.31 4.98 19.02
CA VAL A 815 -8.53 5.77 18.87
C VAL A 815 -9.58 4.95 18.13
N TYR A 816 -10.83 4.95 18.61
CA TYR A 816 -11.96 4.36 17.89
C TYR A 816 -12.20 5.11 16.58
N ILE A 817 -12.30 4.38 15.47
CA ILE A 817 -12.60 4.96 14.15
C ILE A 817 -14.01 4.52 13.73
N PRO A 818 -14.98 5.44 13.60
CA PRO A 818 -16.29 5.10 13.06
C PRO A 818 -16.12 4.54 11.65
N THR A 819 -16.69 3.36 11.41
CA THR A 819 -16.46 2.62 10.18
C THR A 819 -17.77 2.34 9.46
N TYR A 820 -17.77 2.56 8.15
CA TYR A 820 -18.90 2.37 7.25
C TYR A 820 -18.50 1.62 5.97
N ILE A 821 -19.49 1.23 5.19
CA ILE A 821 -19.31 0.53 3.91
C ILE A 821 -19.88 1.41 2.80
N ASP A 822 -19.16 1.46 1.67
CA ASP A 822 -19.54 2.21 0.46
C ASP A 822 -20.79 1.69 -0.26
#